data_AF-A0A1I1S1Y4-F1
#
_entry.id   AF-A0A1I1S1Y4-F1
#
_cell.length_a   1.000
_cell.length_b   1.000
_cell.length_c   1.000
_cell.angle_alpha   90.00
_cell.angle_beta   90.00
_cell.angle_gamma   90.00
#
_symmetry.space_group_name_H-M   'P 1'
#
loop_
_entity.id
_entity.type
_entity.pdbx_description
1 polymer ?
#
loop_
_entity_poly.entity_id
_entity_poly.type
_entity_poly.pdbx_seq_one_letter_code
_entity_poly.pdbx_strand_id
1 'polypeptide(L)'
;MKKCISLITALAVSFVSFSMVSSSSVCAGTNEPVEILSLRSKYVKHFNNGDGTRTSYVSTVPVHYLDEGTWKEINNSLVIDDSGNYTNISSPLNISIPAKLTNGDNSSIGLSSNDCSIHISLEDFITGKNNDGEGCVEAKIKKNSESKDTEELPKVMLNSLNNSVSSISYDFDNEGKEFTFDIHPDSLIEKITFDKESSIPATISYPIKTDNLNIKTNEEGNLEFTKSDGTVMFTMIAPVIYDSSDDYNCSSVGITVSSEDDESYLTFSVEDAFNTLNDPVYPVILSTGYTEQIDANTRYNSELYPNNIIFDQYMRIGDEVGNGYQTYVSCNESFIGYPYNGNVTITDAKFNMYLVGNYLSSPITLQVYSMNTQPMNCSWNNASTLNSNTHISNFDVSYQEMYSWKGADITALVQSWVNYGNTSQNVGVPSYGFKMITNDYPESTVVANSERASYNQPYFEINYVEDTDYTLEYSRDRYNDMISNTGSIYNFQKRMNCYAYALQMYYRGLDSSCYLLHPGEIGLGQQDPSYIYPNITTYSQLFAMYNSLSGYNLLEFTDEQMRKDAQAIGYNISNLSYGNNASISNNDSWLYYIRNTYNQNNGRIIALVAGIHDVHYYLRHGNGTCTNPNHDSSCSIWSHKPGSGIVTNAPFSYSPPLCDETIYSYSTSDSNYYTGPWFYNIDKTTNPYNAWFYNGHSATSTGTSFVYLD
;
A
#
# COMPACT_ATOMS: atom_id res chain seq x y z
N MET A 1 -7.11 42.69 31.44
CA MET A 1 -7.10 42.76 32.92
C MET A 1 -8.10 41.74 33.46
N LYS A 2 -7.60 40.65 34.07
CA LYS A 2 -8.21 39.67 35.01
C LYS A 2 -9.67 39.15 34.83
N LYS A 3 -9.74 37.87 34.40
CA LYS A 3 -10.38 36.65 34.98
C LYS A 3 -11.83 36.69 35.54
N CYS A 4 -12.67 35.75 35.07
CA CYS A 4 -13.21 34.55 35.79
C CYS A 4 -14.37 33.94 34.96
N ILE A 5 -14.20 32.79 34.28
CA ILE A 5 -14.56 31.41 34.68
C ILE A 5 -15.96 31.26 35.31
N SER A 6 -16.86 30.54 34.61
CA SER A 6 -17.75 29.55 35.23
C SER A 6 -18.08 28.43 34.24
N LEU A 7 -17.58 27.24 34.57
CA LEU A 7 -17.95 25.92 34.05
C LEU A 7 -19.45 25.65 34.29
N ILE A 8 -20.13 25.08 33.29
CA ILE A 8 -21.24 24.13 33.53
C ILE A 8 -21.02 22.93 32.61
N THR A 9 -20.58 21.84 33.22
CA THR A 9 -20.48 20.50 32.63
C THR A 9 -21.87 19.85 32.68
N ALA A 10 -22.42 19.47 31.53
CA ALA A 10 -23.55 18.55 31.46
C ALA A 10 -23.09 17.28 30.73
N LEU A 11 -22.69 16.26 31.51
CA LEU A 11 -22.53 14.89 31.05
C LEU A 11 -23.93 14.34 30.69
N ALA A 12 -24.20 14.16 29.40
CA ALA A 12 -25.24 13.24 28.94
C ALA A 12 -24.59 11.89 28.63
N VAL A 13 -24.56 11.01 29.63
CA VAL A 13 -24.22 9.60 29.44
C VAL A 13 -25.43 8.92 28.80
N SER A 14 -25.42 8.76 27.48
CA SER A 14 -26.33 7.84 26.80
C SER A 14 -25.73 6.43 26.87
N PHE A 15 -26.16 5.66 27.87
CA PHE A 15 -26.05 4.21 27.86
C PHE A 15 -26.85 3.67 26.67
N VAL A 16 -26.18 3.31 25.57
CA VAL A 16 -26.75 2.41 24.57
C VAL A 16 -26.43 0.99 25.03
N SER A 17 -27.47 0.32 25.52
CA SER A 17 -27.48 -1.10 25.81
C SER A 17 -27.07 -1.91 24.57
N PHE A 18 -25.96 -2.62 24.69
CA PHE A 18 -25.58 -3.73 23.79
C PHE A 18 -26.62 -4.84 23.93
N SER A 19 -27.64 -4.84 23.08
CA SER A 19 -28.46 -6.03 22.85
C SER A 19 -27.77 -6.87 21.78
N MET A 20 -27.14 -7.98 22.20
CA MET A 20 -26.86 -9.11 21.33
C MET A 20 -28.17 -9.52 20.65
N VAL A 21 -28.24 -9.39 19.33
CA VAL A 21 -29.21 -10.12 18.51
C VAL A 21 -28.42 -11.15 17.73
N SER A 22 -28.67 -12.39 18.09
CA SER A 22 -28.23 -13.61 17.43
C SER A 22 -28.58 -13.54 15.94
N SER A 23 -27.60 -13.90 15.12
CA SER A 23 -27.73 -14.10 13.69
C SER A 23 -28.75 -15.20 13.38
N SER A 24 -29.73 -14.87 12.55
CA SER A 24 -30.46 -15.85 11.76
C SER A 24 -30.68 -15.27 10.37
N SER A 25 -29.98 -15.90 9.41
CA SER A 25 -30.27 -15.99 7.98
C SER A 25 -31.05 -14.84 7.32
N VAL A 26 -30.34 -14.02 6.53
CA VAL A 26 -30.94 -13.18 5.49
C VAL A 26 -30.26 -13.49 4.16
N CYS A 27 -31.09 -13.71 3.15
CA CYS A 27 -30.71 -13.99 1.77
C CYS A 27 -29.72 -12.97 1.20
N ALA A 28 -28.87 -13.41 0.28
CA ALA A 28 -27.98 -12.59 -0.53
C ALA A 28 -28.72 -11.43 -1.20
N GLY A 29 -28.62 -10.24 -0.59
CA GLY A 29 -28.82 -8.95 -1.21
C GLY A 29 -27.47 -8.25 -1.17
N THR A 30 -27.04 -7.68 -2.29
CA THR A 30 -25.81 -6.89 -2.42
C THR A 30 -25.86 -5.72 -1.43
N ASN A 31 -25.14 -5.83 -0.32
CA ASN A 31 -24.91 -4.68 0.55
C ASN A 31 -23.98 -3.72 -0.19
N GLU A 32 -24.31 -2.43 -0.23
CA GLU A 32 -23.39 -1.39 -0.73
C GLU A 32 -22.08 -1.43 0.07
N PRO A 33 -20.91 -1.23 -0.57
CA PRO A 33 -19.63 -1.20 0.13
C PRO A 33 -19.63 -0.18 1.27
N VAL A 34 -19.13 -0.58 2.44
CA VAL A 34 -19.08 0.26 3.65
C VAL A 34 -17.64 0.67 3.95
N GLU A 35 -17.39 1.97 4.09
CA GLU A 35 -16.06 2.50 4.42
C GLU A 35 -15.61 2.05 5.83
N ILE A 36 -14.37 1.59 5.95
CA ILE A 36 -13.73 1.19 7.21
C ILE A 36 -12.91 2.37 7.76
N LEU A 37 -13.57 3.26 8.50
CA LEU A 37 -13.00 4.53 9.00
C LEU A 37 -11.71 4.36 9.81
N SER A 38 -11.53 3.23 10.50
CA SER A 38 -10.33 2.95 11.29
C SER A 38 -9.07 2.72 10.46
N LEU A 39 -9.20 2.52 9.14
CA LEU A 39 -8.09 2.30 8.21
C LEU A 39 -7.76 3.54 7.37
N ARG A 40 -8.36 4.70 7.68
CA ARG A 40 -8.05 5.95 6.99
C ARG A 40 -6.56 6.28 7.13
N SER A 41 -5.97 6.71 6.01
CA SER A 41 -4.64 7.33 5.96
C SER A 41 -4.71 8.62 5.14
N LYS A 42 -3.60 9.38 5.05
CA LYS A 42 -3.54 10.62 4.25
C LYS A 42 -4.05 10.41 2.82
N TYR A 43 -3.77 9.25 2.22
CA TYR A 43 -4.05 8.96 0.80
C TYR A 43 -5.11 7.88 0.57
N VAL A 44 -5.55 7.15 1.61
CA VAL A 44 -6.27 5.89 1.42
C VAL A 44 -7.65 5.85 2.09
N LYS A 45 -8.59 5.23 1.37
CA LYS A 45 -9.88 4.74 1.87
C LYS A 45 -10.04 3.24 1.66
N HIS A 46 -10.55 2.57 2.68
CA HIS A 46 -10.88 1.14 2.65
C HIS A 46 -12.37 0.91 2.68
N PHE A 47 -12.84 -0.07 1.93
CA PHE A 47 -14.23 -0.49 1.89
C PHE A 47 -14.34 -1.99 2.13
N ASN A 48 -15.33 -2.37 2.94
CA ASN A 48 -15.79 -3.75 3.05
C ASN A 48 -16.94 -3.96 2.06
N ASN A 49 -16.76 -4.87 1.11
CA ASN A 49 -17.73 -5.11 0.04
C ASN A 49 -18.89 -6.02 0.48
N GLY A 50 -18.82 -6.59 1.70
CA GLY A 50 -19.86 -7.45 2.26
C GLY A 50 -19.87 -8.88 1.73
N ASP A 51 -19.02 -9.21 0.77
CA ASP A 51 -18.85 -10.54 0.16
C ASP A 51 -17.56 -11.27 0.60
N GLY A 52 -16.84 -10.70 1.58
CA GLY A 52 -15.55 -11.20 2.05
C GLY A 52 -14.35 -10.55 1.36
N THR A 53 -14.57 -9.77 0.30
CA THR A 53 -13.53 -8.94 -0.31
C THR A 53 -13.51 -7.54 0.30
N ARG A 54 -12.38 -6.87 0.16
CA ARG A 54 -12.21 -5.46 0.45
C ARG A 54 -11.62 -4.75 -0.74
N THR A 55 -11.92 -3.46 -0.83
CA THR A 55 -11.33 -2.57 -1.83
C THR A 55 -10.63 -1.41 -1.14
N SER A 56 -9.41 -1.13 -1.57
CA SER A 56 -8.64 0.05 -1.17
C SER A 56 -8.51 0.98 -2.36
N TYR A 57 -8.84 2.25 -2.15
CA TYR A 57 -8.56 3.32 -3.10
C TYR A 57 -7.40 4.16 -2.56
N VAL A 58 -6.28 4.17 -3.29
CA VAL A 58 -5.12 5.01 -2.98
C VAL A 58 -5.12 6.17 -3.95
N SER A 59 -5.36 7.37 -3.43
CA SER A 59 -5.35 8.60 -4.21
C SER A 59 -3.91 9.07 -4.47
N THR A 60 -3.67 9.67 -5.64
CA THR A 60 -2.40 10.37 -5.92
C THR A 60 -2.33 11.77 -5.30
N VAL A 61 -3.42 12.24 -4.69
CA VAL A 61 -3.46 13.44 -3.83
C VAL A 61 -3.98 13.10 -2.44
N PRO A 62 -3.64 13.86 -1.40
CA PRO A 62 -4.21 13.65 -0.07
C PRO A 62 -5.75 13.73 -0.09
N VAL A 63 -6.41 12.79 0.57
CA VAL A 63 -7.89 12.78 0.75
C VAL A 63 -8.28 12.95 2.21
N HIS A 64 -7.34 12.75 3.13
CA HIS A 64 -7.52 13.04 4.54
C HIS A 64 -6.35 13.85 5.11
N TYR A 65 -6.61 14.56 6.19
CA TYR A 65 -5.59 15.18 7.03
C TYR A 65 -5.82 14.83 8.50
N LEU A 66 -4.74 14.81 9.27
CA LEU A 66 -4.79 14.44 10.68
C LEU A 66 -5.00 15.70 11.52
N ASP A 67 -6.12 15.75 12.24
CA ASP A 67 -6.45 16.86 13.14
C ASP A 67 -6.81 16.30 14.53
N GLU A 68 -6.12 16.77 15.56
CA GLU A 68 -6.23 16.30 16.95
C GLU A 68 -6.24 14.76 17.08
N GLY A 69 -5.42 14.07 16.27
CA GLY A 69 -5.30 12.60 16.27
C GLY A 69 -6.41 11.86 15.53
N THR A 70 -7.29 12.56 14.80
CA THR A 70 -8.38 11.98 14.01
C THR A 70 -8.24 12.34 12.53
N TRP A 71 -8.39 11.36 11.65
CA TRP A 71 -8.42 11.59 10.21
C TRP A 71 -9.72 12.27 9.77
N LYS A 72 -9.62 13.48 9.23
CA LYS A 72 -10.72 14.25 8.66
C LYS A 72 -10.64 14.28 7.14
N GLU A 73 -11.80 14.34 6.49
CA GLU A 73 -11.89 14.49 5.03
C GLU A 73 -11.38 15.85 4.59
N ILE A 74 -10.66 15.86 3.48
CA ILE A 74 -10.31 17.09 2.79
C ILE A 74 -11.48 17.50 1.90
N ASN A 75 -11.84 18.78 1.98
CA ASN A 75 -12.86 19.43 1.19
C ASN A 75 -12.42 20.88 0.90
N ASN A 76 -11.85 21.05 -0.28
CA ASN A 76 -11.40 22.31 -0.84
C ASN A 76 -12.50 23.11 -1.55
N SER A 77 -13.76 22.66 -1.50
CA SER A 77 -14.88 23.48 -1.97
C SER A 77 -14.86 24.84 -1.28
N LEU A 78 -15.08 25.90 -2.06
CA LEU A 78 -14.97 27.28 -1.59
C LEU A 78 -16.29 27.80 -1.03
N VAL A 79 -16.21 28.42 0.15
CA VAL A 79 -17.31 29.14 0.81
C VAL A 79 -16.85 30.55 1.15
N ILE A 80 -17.77 31.52 1.16
CA ILE A 80 -17.47 32.90 1.57
C ILE A 80 -17.49 32.97 3.10
N ASP A 81 -16.43 33.51 3.68
CA ASP A 81 -16.31 33.78 5.12
C ASP A 81 -16.94 35.13 5.53
N ASP A 82 -16.92 35.44 6.83
CA ASP A 82 -17.46 36.68 7.37
C ASP A 82 -16.72 37.94 6.89
N SER A 83 -15.50 37.78 6.36
CA SER A 83 -14.66 38.85 5.81
C SER A 83 -14.92 39.11 4.32
N GLY A 84 -15.74 38.28 3.67
CA GLY A 84 -15.99 38.36 2.23
C GLY A 84 -14.93 37.66 1.37
N ASN A 85 -14.10 36.80 1.97
CA ASN A 85 -13.10 36.01 1.26
C ASN A 85 -13.63 34.59 0.99
N TYR A 86 -13.23 34.01 -0.13
CA TYR A 86 -13.37 32.58 -0.36
C TYR A 86 -12.35 31.80 0.46
N THR A 87 -12.83 30.82 1.20
CA THR A 87 -12.02 29.87 1.96
C THR A 87 -12.45 28.44 1.71
N ASN A 88 -11.53 27.49 1.82
CA ASN A 88 -11.83 26.08 1.73
C ASN A 88 -12.51 25.56 3.02
N ILE A 89 -13.43 24.61 2.87
CA ILE A 89 -14.21 24.07 3.99
C ILE A 89 -13.36 23.31 5.02
N SER A 90 -12.40 22.48 4.55
CA SER A 90 -11.66 21.55 5.42
C SER A 90 -10.39 21.06 4.73
N SER A 91 -9.21 21.49 5.19
CA SER A 91 -7.92 21.10 4.59
C SER A 91 -6.77 21.37 5.58
N PRO A 92 -5.62 20.68 5.48
CA PRO A 92 -4.45 21.05 6.27
C PRO A 92 -3.89 22.42 5.85
N LEU A 93 -3.99 22.74 4.55
CA LEU A 93 -3.65 24.05 3.99
C LEU A 93 -4.90 24.91 3.90
N ASN A 94 -5.01 25.92 4.76
CA ASN A 94 -6.12 26.87 4.74
C ASN A 94 -5.83 27.98 3.73
N ILE A 95 -6.78 28.22 2.84
CA ILE A 95 -6.72 29.23 1.79
C ILE A 95 -7.71 30.34 2.09
N SER A 96 -7.31 31.58 1.85
CA SER A 96 -8.16 32.77 1.89
C SER A 96 -7.91 33.61 0.65
N ILE A 97 -8.88 33.70 -0.25
CA ILE A 97 -8.79 34.45 -1.50
C ILE A 97 -9.89 35.52 -1.51
N PRO A 98 -9.58 36.81 -1.72
CA PRO A 98 -10.60 37.85 -1.78
C PRO A 98 -11.70 37.54 -2.80
N ALA A 99 -12.99 37.71 -2.46
CA ALA A 99 -14.03 37.57 -3.48
C ALA A 99 -13.98 38.72 -4.52
N LYS A 100 -13.37 39.84 -4.14
CA LYS A 100 -13.18 41.02 -4.96
C LYS A 100 -11.80 41.62 -4.68
N LEU A 101 -11.10 41.99 -5.73
CA LEU A 101 -9.90 42.81 -5.64
C LEU A 101 -10.32 44.27 -5.82
N THR A 102 -10.07 45.10 -4.81
CA THR A 102 -10.35 46.53 -4.81
C THR A 102 -9.06 47.33 -4.58
N ASN A 103 -8.97 48.47 -5.25
CA ASN A 103 -7.77 49.30 -5.20
C ASN A 103 -7.66 50.02 -3.84
N GLY A 104 -6.63 49.73 -3.05
CA GLY A 104 -6.37 50.33 -1.74
C GLY A 104 -6.98 49.59 -0.53
N ASP A 105 -7.66 48.47 -0.75
CA ASP A 105 -7.95 47.49 0.31
C ASP A 105 -6.85 46.43 0.32
N ASN A 106 -6.46 45.99 1.52
CA ASN A 106 -5.39 45.00 1.81
C ASN A 106 -5.74 43.60 1.26
N SER A 107 -5.86 43.51 -0.06
CA SER A 107 -6.41 42.39 -0.83
C SER A 107 -5.33 41.36 -1.03
N SER A 108 -5.10 40.57 0.02
CA SER A 108 -4.08 39.54 0.05
C SER A 108 -4.66 38.14 -0.07
N ILE A 109 -4.00 37.31 -0.87
CA ILE A 109 -4.21 35.87 -0.90
C ILE A 109 -3.42 35.28 0.26
N GLY A 110 -4.13 34.62 1.17
CA GLY A 110 -3.56 33.98 2.35
C GLY A 110 -3.47 32.48 2.18
N LEU A 111 -2.31 31.91 2.52
CA LEU A 111 -2.10 30.49 2.76
C LEU A 111 -1.67 30.32 4.22
N SER A 112 -2.26 29.38 4.94
CA SER A 112 -1.86 29.13 6.32
C SER A 112 -1.95 27.66 6.71
N SER A 113 -0.98 27.26 7.53
CA SER A 113 -0.86 25.92 8.09
C SER A 113 -0.32 26.03 9.51
N ASN A 114 -1.03 25.42 10.45
CA ASN A 114 -0.74 25.55 11.89
C ASN A 114 -0.65 27.03 12.31
N ASP A 115 0.52 27.46 12.78
CA ASP A 115 0.82 28.81 13.26
C ASP A 115 1.60 29.66 12.23
N CYS A 116 1.74 29.19 10.99
CA CYS A 116 2.49 29.84 9.92
C CYS A 116 1.56 30.29 8.78
N SER A 117 1.87 31.44 8.18
CA SER A 117 1.12 31.95 7.02
C SER A 117 2.00 32.68 6.01
N ILE A 118 1.54 32.67 4.77
CA ILE A 118 2.05 33.46 3.65
C ILE A 118 0.88 34.30 3.12
N HIS A 119 1.12 35.59 2.90
CA HIS A 119 0.16 36.53 2.34
C HIS A 119 0.77 37.22 1.12
N ILE A 120 0.08 37.15 -0.01
CA ILE A 120 0.50 37.71 -1.30
C ILE A 120 -0.48 38.81 -1.68
N SER A 121 0.00 40.04 -1.86
CA SER A 121 -0.87 41.14 -2.31
C SER A 121 -0.94 41.20 -3.84
N LEU A 122 -2.16 41.29 -4.39
CA LEU A 122 -2.38 41.49 -5.83
C LEU A 122 -2.73 42.94 -6.19
N GLU A 123 -2.61 43.88 -5.26
CA GLU A 123 -3.04 45.27 -5.44
C GLU A 123 -2.38 45.96 -6.65
N ASP A 124 -1.09 45.70 -6.88
CA ASP A 124 -0.32 46.29 -7.98
C ASP A 124 -0.79 45.84 -9.38
N PHE A 125 -1.59 44.77 -9.47
CA PHE A 125 -2.17 44.29 -10.73
C PHE A 125 -3.49 44.98 -11.08
N ILE A 126 -4.10 45.72 -10.15
CA ILE A 126 -5.34 46.45 -10.43
C ILE A 126 -4.98 47.77 -11.14
N THR A 127 -4.64 47.71 -12.42
CA THR A 127 -4.36 48.93 -13.20
C THR A 127 -5.64 49.49 -13.81
N GLY A 128 -6.00 50.72 -13.43
CA GLY A 128 -7.11 51.45 -14.06
C GLY A 128 -8.01 52.21 -13.09
N LYS A 129 -7.79 53.54 -12.99
CA LYS A 129 -8.84 54.45 -12.53
C LYS A 129 -9.90 54.53 -13.62
N ASN A 130 -11.03 53.85 -13.45
CA ASN A 130 -12.25 54.30 -14.11
C ASN A 130 -12.65 55.64 -13.48
N ASN A 131 -13.06 56.60 -14.31
CA ASN A 131 -13.36 57.99 -13.90
C ASN A 131 -14.50 58.14 -12.87
N ASP A 132 -15.08 57.03 -12.41
CA ASP A 132 -16.23 56.99 -11.49
C ASP A 132 -15.93 56.33 -10.12
N GLY A 133 -14.67 55.99 -9.82
CA GLY A 133 -14.23 55.48 -8.51
C GLY A 133 -14.22 53.96 -8.41
N GLU A 134 -13.09 53.42 -7.93
CA GLU A 134 -12.78 52.02 -7.59
C GLU A 134 -12.85 51.01 -8.75
N GLY A 135 -11.69 50.70 -9.33
CA GLY A 135 -11.52 49.48 -10.12
C GLY A 135 -11.72 48.27 -9.21
N CYS A 136 -12.64 47.37 -9.59
CA CYS A 136 -12.99 46.17 -8.85
C CYS A 136 -12.99 44.98 -9.82
N VAL A 137 -12.28 43.91 -9.47
CA VAL A 137 -12.28 42.64 -10.21
C VAL A 137 -12.86 41.56 -9.32
N GLU A 138 -13.96 40.93 -9.76
CA GLU A 138 -14.61 39.85 -9.00
C GLU A 138 -13.97 38.50 -9.34
N ALA A 139 -13.78 37.67 -8.32
CA ALA A 139 -13.28 36.32 -8.49
C ALA A 139 -14.37 35.40 -9.06
N LYS A 140 -14.01 34.56 -10.03
CA LYS A 140 -14.87 33.56 -10.67
C LYS A 140 -14.43 32.17 -10.24
N ILE A 141 -15.27 31.42 -9.54
CA ILE A 141 -15.01 29.99 -9.27
C ILE A 141 -15.11 29.25 -10.61
N LYS A 142 -14.02 28.61 -11.03
CA LYS A 142 -14.02 27.70 -12.17
C LYS A 142 -14.66 26.40 -11.68
N LYS A 143 -15.88 26.11 -12.15
CA LYS A 143 -16.58 24.87 -11.79
C LYS A 143 -15.68 23.71 -12.25
N ASN A 144 -15.23 22.86 -11.31
CA ASN A 144 -14.64 21.58 -11.70
C ASN A 144 -15.65 20.91 -12.63
N SER A 145 -15.24 20.56 -13.84
CA SER A 145 -16.08 19.76 -14.72
C SER A 145 -16.49 18.53 -13.91
N GLU A 146 -17.78 18.37 -13.64
CA GLU A 146 -18.31 17.15 -13.04
C GLU A 146 -17.72 15.98 -13.82
N SER A 147 -17.03 15.09 -13.11
CA SER A 147 -16.45 13.87 -13.67
C SER A 147 -17.50 13.19 -14.54
N LYS A 148 -17.26 13.15 -15.86
CA LYS A 148 -18.17 12.45 -16.78
C LYS A 148 -18.16 10.97 -16.41
N ASP A 149 -19.36 10.45 -16.11
CA ASP A 149 -19.70 9.05 -15.87
C ASP A 149 -18.54 8.11 -15.48
N THR A 150 -18.42 7.86 -14.18
CA THR A 150 -17.69 6.70 -13.65
C THR A 150 -18.69 5.74 -13.06
N GLU A 151 -19.24 4.82 -13.86
CA GLU A 151 -20.06 3.71 -13.36
C GLU A 151 -19.27 2.79 -12.39
N GLU A 152 -17.95 2.93 -12.30
CA GLU A 152 -17.06 2.03 -11.53
C GLU A 152 -16.54 2.59 -10.19
N LEU A 153 -16.59 3.91 -9.95
CA LEU A 153 -16.09 4.49 -8.69
C LEU A 153 -17.18 4.52 -7.60
N PRO A 154 -16.91 4.06 -6.37
CA PRO A 154 -17.78 4.33 -5.25
C PRO A 154 -17.96 5.84 -5.11
N LYS A 155 -19.22 6.30 -5.07
CA LYS A 155 -19.60 7.72 -4.98
C LYS A 155 -18.84 8.48 -3.88
N VAL A 156 -18.49 7.79 -2.80
CA VAL A 156 -17.73 8.35 -1.68
C VAL A 156 -16.30 8.73 -2.08
N MET A 157 -15.60 7.89 -2.85
CA MET A 157 -14.25 8.20 -3.35
C MET A 157 -14.31 9.31 -4.40
N LEU A 158 -15.28 9.23 -5.32
CA LEU A 158 -15.49 10.25 -6.34
C LEU A 158 -15.75 11.63 -5.72
N ASN A 159 -16.57 11.69 -4.66
CA ASN A 159 -16.80 12.93 -3.94
C ASN A 159 -15.53 13.46 -3.27
N SER A 160 -14.70 12.60 -2.66
CA SER A 160 -13.43 13.04 -2.07
C SER A 160 -12.46 13.58 -3.11
N LEU A 161 -12.37 12.98 -4.29
CA LEU A 161 -11.54 13.47 -5.40
C LEU A 161 -12.10 14.77 -6.00
N ASN A 162 -13.42 14.88 -6.17
CA ASN A 162 -14.03 16.09 -6.71
C ASN A 162 -13.95 17.27 -5.73
N ASN A 163 -13.96 16.98 -4.43
CA ASN A 163 -13.85 17.97 -3.37
C ASN A 163 -12.39 18.24 -2.96
N SER A 164 -11.40 17.45 -3.38
CA SER A 164 -9.99 17.66 -3.02
C SER A 164 -9.36 18.83 -3.76
N VAL A 165 -9.98 19.30 -4.85
CA VAL A 165 -9.47 20.41 -5.67
C VAL A 165 -10.53 21.47 -5.88
N SER A 166 -10.13 22.74 -5.98
CA SER A 166 -10.97 23.83 -6.47
C SER A 166 -10.14 24.82 -7.27
N SER A 167 -10.78 25.59 -8.14
CA SER A 167 -10.09 26.59 -8.95
C SER A 167 -10.87 27.90 -8.95
N ILE A 168 -10.16 29.01 -8.84
CA ILE A 168 -10.73 30.37 -8.82
C ILE A 168 -9.87 31.29 -9.67
N SER A 169 -10.50 32.17 -10.44
CA SER A 169 -9.78 33.11 -11.30
C SER A 169 -10.22 34.56 -11.17
N TYR A 170 -9.30 35.46 -11.47
CA TYR A 170 -9.55 36.87 -11.71
C TYR A 170 -9.26 37.19 -13.16
N ASP A 171 -10.25 37.76 -13.82
CA ASP A 171 -10.23 38.02 -15.24
C ASP A 171 -9.99 39.52 -15.47
N PHE A 172 -8.84 39.82 -16.07
CA PHE A 172 -8.44 41.17 -16.45
C PHE A 172 -8.55 41.32 -17.97
N ASP A 173 -9.70 40.94 -18.54
CA ASP A 173 -10.08 41.01 -19.98
C ASP A 173 -9.48 42.23 -20.73
N ASN A 174 -9.51 43.43 -20.12
CA ASN A 174 -8.99 44.65 -20.75
C ASN A 174 -7.46 44.63 -20.98
N GLU A 175 -6.73 43.87 -20.16
CA GLU A 175 -5.28 43.69 -20.25
C GLU A 175 -4.89 42.43 -21.03
N GLY A 176 -5.84 41.51 -21.28
CA GLY A 176 -5.58 40.19 -21.86
C GLY A 176 -4.79 39.29 -20.91
N LYS A 177 -5.15 39.35 -19.61
CA LYS A 177 -4.54 38.56 -18.54
C LYS A 177 -5.61 37.86 -17.70
N GLU A 178 -5.36 36.62 -17.31
CA GLU A 178 -6.15 35.91 -16.31
C GLU A 178 -5.25 35.37 -15.21
N PHE A 179 -5.60 35.62 -13.95
CA PHE A 179 -4.95 35.00 -12.79
C PHE A 179 -5.80 33.83 -12.32
N THR A 180 -5.24 32.63 -12.28
CA THR A 180 -5.93 31.43 -11.79
C THR A 180 -5.17 30.85 -10.61
N PHE A 181 -5.92 30.45 -9.58
CA PHE A 181 -5.43 29.76 -8.40
C PHE A 181 -6.08 28.39 -8.32
N ASP A 182 -5.29 27.34 -8.52
CA ASP A 182 -5.72 25.95 -8.35
C ASP A 182 -5.33 25.49 -6.94
N ILE A 183 -6.34 25.17 -6.15
CA ILE A 183 -6.23 24.81 -4.73
C ILE A 183 -6.23 23.30 -4.62
N HIS A 184 -5.13 22.75 -4.14
CA HIS A 184 -4.93 21.34 -3.88
C HIS A 184 -4.86 21.08 -2.36
N PRO A 185 -4.90 19.80 -1.91
CA PRO A 185 -4.88 19.47 -0.49
C PRO A 185 -3.68 20.03 0.30
N ASP A 186 -2.50 20.04 -0.31
CA ASP A 186 -1.22 20.45 0.29
C ASP A 186 -0.47 21.50 -0.53
N SER A 187 -1.12 22.06 -1.56
CA SER A 187 -0.51 23.06 -2.42
C SER A 187 -1.50 24.05 -3.02
N LEU A 188 -0.97 25.19 -3.43
CA LEU A 188 -1.65 26.21 -4.22
C LEU A 188 -0.84 26.45 -5.48
N ILE A 189 -1.42 26.24 -6.66
CA ILE A 189 -0.79 26.55 -7.94
C ILE A 189 -1.32 27.90 -8.42
N GLU A 190 -0.41 28.83 -8.67
CA GLU A 190 -0.67 30.14 -9.26
C GLU A 190 -0.37 30.08 -10.76
N LYS A 191 -1.28 30.62 -11.57
CA LYS A 191 -1.12 30.76 -13.03
C LYS A 191 -1.50 32.17 -13.45
N ILE A 192 -0.65 32.78 -14.27
CA ILE A 192 -0.94 34.02 -14.98
C ILE A 192 -0.93 33.71 -16.47
N THR A 193 -2.10 33.80 -17.10
CA THR A 193 -2.30 33.55 -18.52
C THR A 193 -2.26 34.87 -19.28
N PHE A 194 -1.46 34.93 -20.33
CA PHE A 194 -1.28 36.07 -21.24
C PHE A 194 -1.83 35.70 -22.61
N ASP A 195 -2.85 36.41 -23.08
CA ASP A 195 -3.51 36.07 -24.36
C ASP A 195 -2.80 36.66 -25.59
N LYS A 196 -1.84 37.56 -25.37
CA LYS A 196 -1.12 38.29 -26.43
C LYS A 196 0.23 38.81 -25.98
N GLU A 197 1.15 39.01 -26.91
CA GLU A 197 2.53 39.48 -26.62
C GLU A 197 2.55 40.80 -25.85
N SER A 198 1.72 41.76 -26.25
CA SER A 198 1.62 43.07 -25.58
C SER A 198 1.15 43.02 -24.12
N SER A 199 0.66 41.87 -23.64
CA SER A 199 0.25 41.68 -22.24
C SER A 199 1.40 41.16 -21.36
N ILE A 200 2.51 40.71 -21.96
CA ILE A 200 3.67 40.16 -21.25
C ILE A 200 4.50 41.30 -20.66
N PRO A 201 4.63 41.38 -19.32
CA PRO A 201 5.41 42.43 -18.69
C PRO A 201 6.90 42.08 -18.66
N ALA A 202 7.75 43.11 -18.51
CA ALA A 202 9.18 42.91 -18.25
C ALA A 202 9.40 42.12 -16.95
N THR A 203 8.72 42.57 -15.89
CA THR A 203 8.75 41.93 -14.56
C THR A 203 7.36 41.93 -13.94
N ILE A 204 7.15 40.98 -13.03
CA ILE A 204 5.98 40.90 -12.14
C ILE A 204 6.53 41.02 -10.74
N SER A 205 6.07 42.00 -9.98
CA SER A 205 6.50 42.20 -8.59
C SER A 205 5.27 42.35 -7.71
N TYR A 206 5.28 41.71 -6.55
CA TYR A 206 4.22 41.86 -5.56
C TYR A 206 4.73 41.74 -4.11
N PRO A 207 4.10 42.45 -3.15
CA PRO A 207 4.40 42.30 -1.73
C PRO A 207 4.09 40.89 -1.24
N ILE A 208 5.02 40.34 -0.46
CA ILE A 208 4.85 39.11 0.31
C ILE A 208 5.06 39.39 1.79
N LYS A 209 4.10 38.93 2.60
CA LYS A 209 4.20 38.93 4.06
C LYS A 209 4.15 37.50 4.56
N THR A 210 4.95 37.22 5.59
CA THR A 210 4.97 35.90 6.22
C THR A 210 4.88 36.05 7.73
N ASP A 211 4.14 35.16 8.40
CA ASP A 211 4.09 35.08 9.85
C ASP A 211 4.83 33.81 10.32
N ASN A 212 5.76 34.00 11.27
CA ASN A 212 6.60 32.93 11.84
C ASN A 212 7.49 32.19 10.83
N LEU A 213 7.84 32.82 9.70
CA LEU A 213 8.65 32.23 8.63
C LEU A 213 9.75 33.18 8.16
N ASN A 214 10.80 32.62 7.57
CA ASN A 214 11.87 33.31 6.85
C ASN A 214 11.95 32.76 5.43
N ILE A 215 12.23 33.63 4.45
CA ILE A 215 12.33 33.25 3.03
C ILE A 215 13.80 33.03 2.66
N LYS A 216 14.11 31.91 1.99
CA LYS A 216 15.45 31.62 1.46
C LYS A 216 15.36 30.95 0.10
N THR A 217 16.26 31.29 -0.82
CA THR A 217 16.39 30.56 -2.08
C THR A 217 17.33 29.37 -1.91
N ASN A 218 16.95 28.20 -2.43
CA ASN A 218 17.78 27.00 -2.40
C ASN A 218 18.61 26.83 -3.70
N GLU A 219 19.46 25.79 -3.76
CA GLU A 219 20.35 25.54 -4.91
C GLU A 219 19.61 25.23 -6.22
N GLU A 220 18.34 24.81 -6.13
CA GLU A 220 17.48 24.48 -7.27
C GLU A 220 16.69 25.70 -7.78
N GLY A 221 16.83 26.87 -7.14
CA GLY A 221 16.10 28.10 -7.49
C GLY A 221 14.70 28.20 -6.89
N ASN A 222 14.29 27.25 -6.04
CA ASN A 222 13.04 27.30 -5.29
C ASN A 222 13.17 28.24 -4.08
N LEU A 223 12.05 28.79 -3.60
CA LEU A 223 12.01 29.54 -2.33
C LEU A 223 11.48 28.66 -1.20
N GLU A 224 12.26 28.53 -0.14
CA GLU A 224 11.90 27.84 1.09
C GLU A 224 11.46 28.84 2.16
N PHE A 225 10.27 28.58 2.72
CA PHE A 225 9.72 29.31 3.85
C PHE A 225 9.97 28.52 5.12
N THR A 226 10.89 29.01 5.95
CA THR A 226 11.46 28.27 7.08
C THR A 226 11.11 28.88 8.42
N LYS A 227 10.73 28.04 9.39
CA LYS A 227 10.64 28.43 10.81
C LYS A 227 12.01 28.86 11.34
N SER A 228 12.01 29.54 12.47
CA SER A 228 13.25 29.99 13.13
C SER A 228 14.19 28.83 13.53
N ASP A 229 13.67 27.62 13.69
CA ASP A 229 14.43 26.40 13.99
C ASP A 229 15.03 25.72 12.75
N GLY A 230 14.74 26.23 11.54
CA GLY A 230 15.21 25.70 10.27
C GLY A 230 14.24 24.72 9.59
N THR A 231 13.09 24.42 10.19
CA THR A 231 12.07 23.56 9.56
C THR A 231 11.47 24.26 8.35
N VAL A 232 11.55 23.64 7.17
CA VAL A 232 10.85 24.12 5.96
C VAL A 232 9.37 23.82 6.12
N MET A 233 8.53 24.86 6.06
CA MET A 233 7.08 24.73 6.16
C MET A 233 6.39 24.79 4.80
N PHE A 234 6.93 25.62 3.90
CA PHE A 234 6.45 25.71 2.52
C PHE A 234 7.64 25.82 1.58
N THR A 235 7.47 25.28 0.37
CA THR A 235 8.36 25.51 -0.76
C THR A 235 7.56 26.11 -1.90
N MET A 236 8.00 27.25 -2.41
CA MET A 236 7.52 27.81 -3.67
C MET A 236 8.44 27.33 -4.78
N ILE A 237 7.84 26.63 -5.75
CA ILE A 237 8.55 26.10 -6.91
C ILE A 237 8.97 27.25 -7.80
N ALA A 238 10.22 27.21 -8.30
CA ALA A 238 10.73 28.19 -9.25
C ALA A 238 9.74 28.39 -10.41
N PRO A 239 9.36 29.64 -10.73
CA PRO A 239 8.36 29.90 -11.74
C PRO A 239 8.83 29.45 -13.12
N VAL A 240 7.90 28.96 -13.93
CA VAL A 240 8.14 28.56 -15.32
C VAL A 240 7.14 29.27 -16.23
N ILE A 241 7.60 29.68 -17.41
CA ILE A 241 6.74 30.21 -18.47
C ILE A 241 6.68 29.21 -19.61
N TYR A 242 5.49 28.95 -20.13
CA TYR A 242 5.27 28.04 -21.24
C TYR A 242 4.13 28.54 -22.12
N ASP A 243 4.13 28.16 -23.39
CA ASP A 243 3.10 28.55 -24.34
C ASP A 243 1.96 27.51 -24.40
N SER A 244 0.91 27.77 -25.19
CA SER A 244 -0.20 26.82 -25.36
C SER A 244 0.03 25.86 -26.54
N SER A 245 1.25 25.77 -27.07
CA SER A 245 1.54 24.82 -28.13
C SER A 245 1.51 23.39 -27.56
N ASP A 246 1.27 22.43 -28.45
CA ASP A 246 1.32 21.02 -28.06
C ASP A 246 2.77 20.54 -27.82
N ASP A 247 3.72 21.25 -28.42
CA ASP A 247 5.16 21.04 -28.30
C ASP A 247 5.67 21.58 -26.95
N TYR A 248 6.70 20.97 -26.40
CA TYR A 248 7.32 21.51 -25.20
C TYR A 248 8.05 22.80 -25.56
N ASN A 249 7.49 23.93 -25.16
CA ASN A 249 8.07 25.26 -25.31
C ASN A 249 7.96 26.01 -23.98
N CYS A 250 8.96 25.80 -23.11
CA CYS A 250 8.99 26.42 -21.79
C CYS A 250 10.37 26.98 -21.42
N SER A 251 10.40 27.89 -20.46
CA SER A 251 11.61 28.46 -19.89
C SER A 251 11.49 28.70 -18.40
N SER A 252 12.62 28.59 -17.67
CA SER A 252 12.70 28.93 -16.25
C SER A 252 12.67 30.44 -16.07
N VAL A 253 11.87 30.92 -15.13
CA VAL A 253 11.73 32.35 -14.83
C VAL A 253 12.57 32.69 -13.60
N GLY A 254 13.41 33.72 -13.71
CA GLY A 254 14.23 34.18 -12.59
C GLY A 254 13.36 34.76 -11.48
N ILE A 255 13.67 34.41 -10.23
CA ILE A 255 13.00 34.91 -9.02
C ILE A 255 13.99 35.63 -8.12
N THR A 256 13.58 36.78 -7.59
CA THR A 256 14.35 37.54 -6.59
C THR A 256 13.47 37.95 -5.42
N VAL A 257 14.05 37.92 -4.22
CA VAL A 257 13.44 38.42 -2.99
C VAL A 257 14.19 39.67 -2.57
N SER A 258 13.50 40.81 -2.50
CA SER A 258 14.03 42.06 -1.96
C SER A 258 13.26 42.47 -0.71
N SER A 259 13.86 43.32 0.11
CA SER A 259 13.18 43.93 1.25
C SER A 259 13.28 45.45 1.14
N GLU A 260 12.13 46.12 1.13
CA GLU A 260 11.99 47.58 1.08
C GLU A 260 11.04 48.00 2.20
N ASP A 261 11.42 48.98 3.02
CA ASP A 261 10.58 49.56 4.09
C ASP A 261 9.89 48.53 5.03
N ASP A 262 10.64 47.49 5.45
CA ASP A 262 10.17 46.36 6.29
C ASP A 262 9.14 45.42 5.62
N GLU A 263 8.88 45.59 4.32
CA GLU A 263 8.10 44.67 3.49
C GLU A 263 9.01 43.88 2.54
N SER A 264 8.66 42.62 2.29
CA SER A 264 9.39 41.78 1.33
C SER A 264 8.65 41.75 -0.01
N TYR A 265 9.37 41.73 -1.10
CA TYR A 265 8.82 41.69 -2.46
C TYR A 265 9.34 40.46 -3.20
N LEU A 266 8.43 39.77 -3.88
CA LEU A 266 8.78 38.74 -4.86
C LEU A 266 8.77 39.36 -6.24
N THR A 267 9.87 39.21 -6.99
CA THR A 267 9.98 39.74 -8.35
C THR A 267 10.38 38.65 -9.34
N PHE A 268 9.59 38.48 -10.40
CA PHE A 268 9.81 37.56 -11.51
C PHE A 268 10.32 38.28 -12.76
N SER A 269 11.39 37.75 -13.37
CA SER A 269 11.95 38.24 -14.63
C SER A 269 11.27 37.59 -15.84
N VAL A 270 10.07 38.06 -16.18
CA VAL A 270 9.15 37.38 -17.12
C VAL A 270 9.60 37.52 -18.58
N GLU A 271 9.91 38.74 -19.04
CA GLU A 271 10.28 39.00 -20.44
C GLU A 271 11.57 38.27 -20.85
N ASP A 272 12.57 38.21 -19.95
CA ASP A 272 13.83 37.49 -20.21
C ASP A 272 13.57 36.02 -20.51
N ALA A 273 12.68 35.37 -19.74
CA ALA A 273 12.31 33.98 -19.95
C ALA A 273 11.43 33.81 -21.20
N PHE A 274 10.45 34.70 -21.41
CA PHE A 274 9.60 34.70 -22.61
C PHE A 274 10.42 34.78 -23.91
N ASN A 275 11.43 35.65 -23.95
CA ASN A 275 12.29 35.84 -25.13
C ASN A 275 13.16 34.61 -25.48
N THR A 276 13.18 33.59 -24.63
CA THR A 276 13.84 32.30 -24.93
C THR A 276 12.90 31.26 -25.53
N LEU A 277 11.59 31.51 -25.53
CA LEU A 277 10.61 30.64 -26.19
C LEU A 277 10.76 30.75 -27.70
N ASN A 278 10.61 29.62 -28.39
CA ASN A 278 10.71 29.56 -29.85
C ASN A 278 9.31 29.69 -30.47
N ASP A 279 9.06 30.74 -31.26
CA ASP A 279 7.79 31.00 -31.95
C ASP A 279 6.52 30.73 -31.08
N PRO A 280 6.36 31.43 -29.93
CA PRO A 280 5.37 31.06 -28.92
C PRO A 280 3.92 31.16 -29.41
N VAL A 281 3.12 30.15 -29.07
CA VAL A 281 1.68 30.06 -29.35
C VAL A 281 0.87 30.54 -28.14
N TYR A 282 -0.07 31.47 -28.38
CA TYR A 282 -0.91 32.03 -27.31
C TYR A 282 -2.14 31.16 -27.00
N PRO A 283 -2.56 31.10 -25.72
CA PRO A 283 -2.04 31.88 -24.60
C PRO A 283 -0.70 31.38 -24.03
N VAL A 284 0.10 32.30 -23.49
CA VAL A 284 1.33 31.99 -22.74
C VAL A 284 1.03 32.01 -21.25
N ILE A 285 1.52 31.04 -20.50
CA ILE A 285 1.19 30.82 -19.10
C ILE A 285 2.46 30.89 -18.26
N LEU A 286 2.49 31.81 -17.30
CA LEU A 286 3.45 31.81 -16.20
C LEU A 286 2.84 31.00 -15.05
N SER A 287 3.56 30.02 -14.51
CA SER A 287 3.07 29.22 -13.39
C SER A 287 4.13 29.02 -12.31
N THR A 288 3.67 29.05 -11.06
CA THR A 288 4.41 28.68 -9.86
C THR A 288 3.46 27.99 -8.88
N GLY A 289 3.97 27.42 -7.79
CA GLY A 289 3.12 26.83 -6.77
C GLY A 289 3.80 26.77 -5.41
N TYR A 290 2.99 26.93 -4.37
CA TYR A 290 3.35 26.82 -2.97
C TYR A 290 2.93 25.44 -2.47
N THR A 291 3.83 24.68 -1.86
CA THR A 291 3.53 23.34 -1.32
C THR A 291 4.11 23.15 0.07
N GLU A 292 3.38 22.42 0.94
CA GLU A 292 3.93 21.95 2.23
C GLU A 292 4.96 20.81 2.04
N GLN A 293 4.87 20.02 0.96
CA GLN A 293 5.78 18.91 0.66
C GLN A 293 5.77 18.55 -0.84
N ILE A 294 6.94 18.30 -1.44
CA ILE A 294 7.06 17.87 -2.84
C ILE A 294 6.93 16.34 -2.94
N ASP A 295 5.75 15.79 -2.66
CA ASP A 295 5.47 14.38 -2.94
C ASP A 295 4.69 14.28 -4.27
N ALA A 296 5.36 14.60 -5.38
CA ALA A 296 4.78 14.39 -6.70
C ALA A 296 4.71 12.90 -7.02
N ASN A 297 3.49 12.42 -7.28
CA ASN A 297 3.22 11.03 -7.58
C ASN A 297 3.47 10.67 -9.04
N THR A 298 3.40 11.65 -9.94
CA THR A 298 3.71 11.41 -11.34
C THR A 298 4.71 12.44 -11.85
N ARG A 299 5.58 11.98 -12.74
CA ARG A 299 6.54 12.83 -13.45
C ARG A 299 6.85 12.17 -14.78
N TYR A 300 7.23 12.97 -15.76
CA TYR A 300 7.73 12.43 -17.02
C TYR A 300 9.04 13.10 -17.45
N ASN A 301 9.74 12.45 -18.37
CA ASN A 301 10.93 12.99 -19.00
C ASN A 301 10.76 13.03 -20.52
N SER A 302 11.64 13.77 -21.19
CA SER A 302 11.61 13.99 -22.63
C SER A 302 13.01 13.84 -23.21
N GLU A 303 13.13 13.18 -24.36
CA GLU A 303 14.39 13.09 -25.11
C GLU A 303 14.88 14.45 -25.58
N LEU A 304 13.97 15.34 -25.98
CA LEU A 304 14.27 16.72 -26.41
C LEU A 304 14.83 17.58 -25.28
N TYR A 305 14.44 17.32 -24.03
CA TYR A 305 14.92 18.01 -22.82
C TYR A 305 15.58 17.05 -21.84
N PRO A 306 16.74 16.47 -22.19
CA PRO A 306 17.19 15.22 -21.60
C PRO A 306 17.71 15.33 -20.15
N ASN A 307 17.86 16.55 -19.64
CA ASN A 307 18.25 16.82 -18.26
C ASN A 307 17.08 17.24 -17.37
N ASN A 308 15.89 17.48 -17.93
CA ASN A 308 14.73 17.96 -17.18
C ASN A 308 13.90 16.79 -16.62
N ILE A 309 13.22 17.06 -15.52
CA ILE A 309 12.15 16.23 -14.96
C ILE A 309 10.92 17.12 -14.94
N ILE A 310 9.84 16.65 -15.56
CA ILE A 310 8.68 17.48 -15.83
C ILE A 310 7.55 17.08 -14.90
N PHE A 311 6.99 18.07 -14.20
CA PHE A 311 5.87 17.95 -13.28
C PHE A 311 4.72 18.82 -13.80
N ASP A 312 3.92 18.26 -14.70
CA ASP A 312 2.83 18.96 -15.37
C ASP A 312 1.47 18.42 -14.92
N GLN A 313 0.38 19.10 -15.27
CA GLN A 313 -1.01 18.62 -15.16
C GLN A 313 -1.27 17.37 -16.02
N TYR A 314 -0.36 17.02 -16.93
CA TYR A 314 -0.43 15.85 -17.79
C TYR A 314 0.79 14.93 -17.65
N MET A 315 0.52 13.63 -17.72
CA MET A 315 1.49 12.58 -18.02
C MET A 315 1.61 12.42 -19.54
N ARG A 316 2.83 12.18 -20.03
CA ARG A 316 3.10 11.84 -21.45
C ARG A 316 3.84 10.51 -21.54
N ILE A 317 3.36 9.61 -22.40
CA ILE A 317 3.97 8.29 -22.67
C ILE A 317 3.95 8.02 -24.17
N GLY A 318 5.08 7.66 -24.76
CA GLY A 318 5.15 7.38 -26.20
C GLY A 318 6.22 8.21 -26.88
N ASP A 319 6.09 8.39 -28.18
CA ASP A 319 7.04 9.16 -28.98
C ASP A 319 6.30 10.15 -29.89
N GLU A 320 6.98 11.21 -30.27
CA GLU A 320 6.63 12.10 -31.38
C GLU A 320 7.87 12.29 -32.26
N VAL A 321 7.73 12.97 -33.40
CA VAL A 321 8.84 13.13 -34.35
C VAL A 321 10.03 13.83 -33.68
N GLY A 322 11.07 13.06 -33.34
CA GLY A 322 12.31 13.55 -32.74
C GLY A 322 12.27 13.74 -31.21
N ASN A 323 11.26 13.21 -30.51
CA ASN A 323 11.16 13.33 -29.06
C ASN A 323 10.40 12.13 -28.44
N GLY A 324 11.02 11.42 -27.50
CA GLY A 324 10.38 10.35 -26.73
C GLY A 324 10.01 10.77 -25.30
N TYR A 325 8.96 10.14 -24.76
CA TYR A 325 8.42 10.40 -23.42
C TYR A 325 8.29 9.14 -22.57
N GLN A 326 8.68 9.24 -21.29
CA GLN A 326 8.52 8.18 -20.31
C GLN A 326 7.89 8.74 -19.04
N THR A 327 6.85 8.10 -18.51
CA THR A 327 6.20 8.51 -17.27
C THR A 327 6.58 7.58 -16.12
N TYR A 328 6.78 8.15 -14.95
CA TYR A 328 7.09 7.47 -13.69
C TYR A 328 5.97 7.78 -12.72
N VAL A 329 5.44 6.76 -12.06
CA VAL A 329 4.36 6.84 -11.09
C VAL A 329 4.84 6.25 -9.78
N SER A 330 4.81 7.00 -8.68
CA SER A 330 5.02 6.50 -7.33
C SER A 330 3.69 6.21 -6.62
N CYS A 331 3.73 5.32 -5.63
CA CYS A 331 2.61 5.04 -4.74
C CYS A 331 2.99 5.52 -3.34
N ASN A 332 2.30 6.54 -2.83
CA ASN A 332 2.57 7.12 -1.51
C ASN A 332 2.11 6.24 -0.34
N GLU A 333 1.54 5.07 -0.61
CA GLU A 333 1.20 4.10 0.42
C GLU A 333 2.40 3.20 0.71
N SER A 334 2.73 3.06 1.99
CA SER A 334 3.91 2.32 2.46
C SER A 334 3.70 0.81 2.43
N PHE A 335 2.44 0.36 2.59
CA PHE A 335 2.06 -1.03 2.80
C PHE A 335 2.76 -1.71 4.01
N ILE A 336 3.57 -0.99 4.79
CA ILE A 336 4.29 -1.47 5.97
C ILE A 336 3.38 -1.32 7.19
N GLY A 337 3.15 -2.41 7.95
CA GLY A 337 2.28 -2.38 9.12
C GLY A 337 0.83 -1.98 8.79
N TYR A 338 0.48 -2.10 7.51
CA TYR A 338 -0.84 -1.86 6.98
C TYR A 338 -1.86 -2.75 7.72
N PRO A 339 -3.09 -2.29 7.98
CA PRO A 339 -4.00 -2.91 8.95
C PRO A 339 -4.67 -4.21 8.47
N TYR A 340 -3.92 -5.02 7.74
CA TYR A 340 -4.22 -6.39 7.41
C TYR A 340 -3.89 -7.27 8.62
N ASN A 341 -4.90 -7.58 9.42
CA ASN A 341 -4.79 -8.66 10.42
C ASN A 341 -4.77 -10.01 9.69
N GLY A 342 -3.69 -10.36 8.99
CA GLY A 342 -3.56 -11.65 8.29
C GLY A 342 -2.73 -11.62 7.01
N ASN A 343 -2.73 -12.77 6.32
CA ASN A 343 -2.20 -12.86 4.96
C ASN A 343 -3.17 -12.16 4.01
N VAL A 344 -2.62 -11.35 3.10
CA VAL A 344 -3.40 -10.58 2.13
C VAL A 344 -3.07 -11.08 0.75
N THR A 345 -4.12 -11.45 0.04
CA THR A 345 -4.03 -11.78 -1.37
C THR A 345 -4.68 -10.65 -2.16
N ILE A 346 -3.86 -9.99 -2.97
CA ILE A 346 -4.33 -9.02 -3.96
C ILE A 346 -4.97 -9.83 -5.08
N THR A 347 -6.27 -9.65 -5.26
CA THR A 347 -7.05 -10.36 -6.28
C THR A 347 -7.09 -9.59 -7.60
N ASP A 348 -7.02 -8.26 -7.54
CA ASP A 348 -6.95 -7.36 -8.68
C ASP A 348 -6.39 -6.02 -8.20
N ALA A 349 -5.47 -5.40 -8.96
CA ALA A 349 -5.06 -4.03 -8.72
C ALA A 349 -4.76 -3.28 -10.01
N LYS A 350 -5.26 -2.04 -10.08
CA LYS A 350 -5.10 -1.16 -11.23
C LYS A 350 -4.62 0.22 -10.82
N PHE A 351 -3.78 0.82 -11.65
CA PHE A 351 -3.59 2.26 -11.66
C PHE A 351 -4.48 2.85 -12.75
N ASN A 352 -5.50 3.59 -12.33
CA ASN A 352 -6.50 4.20 -13.19
C ASN A 352 -6.08 5.64 -13.53
N MET A 353 -6.01 5.94 -14.83
CA MET A 353 -5.68 7.26 -15.35
C MET A 353 -6.75 7.74 -16.34
N TYR A 354 -7.00 9.04 -16.37
CA TYR A 354 -7.94 9.63 -17.32
C TYR A 354 -7.19 10.11 -18.56
N LEU A 355 -7.47 9.50 -19.71
CA LEU A 355 -6.85 9.83 -20.99
C LEU A 355 -7.40 11.15 -21.52
N VAL A 356 -6.51 12.01 -22.03
CA VAL A 356 -6.87 13.31 -22.61
C VAL A 356 -6.25 13.48 -24.00
N GLY A 357 -6.91 14.27 -24.85
CA GLY A 357 -6.37 14.65 -26.16
C GLY A 357 -6.70 13.70 -27.31
N ASN A 358 -6.16 13.99 -28.50
CA ASN A 358 -6.49 13.33 -29.78
C ASN A 358 -5.24 12.86 -30.56
N TYR A 359 -4.08 12.73 -29.92
CA TYR A 359 -2.78 12.60 -30.61
C TYR A 359 -2.41 11.16 -31.05
N LEU A 360 -3.37 10.23 -30.99
CA LEU A 360 -3.15 8.86 -31.44
C LEU A 360 -3.62 8.67 -32.88
N SER A 361 -2.67 8.50 -33.79
CA SER A 361 -2.94 8.15 -35.19
C SER A 361 -3.22 6.64 -35.38
N SER A 362 -2.77 5.83 -34.43
CA SER A 362 -2.97 4.38 -34.37
C SER A 362 -2.94 3.88 -32.92
N PRO A 363 -3.49 2.69 -32.62
CA PRO A 363 -3.37 2.09 -31.30
C PRO A 363 -1.90 1.89 -30.91
N ILE A 364 -1.57 2.20 -29.66
CA ILE A 364 -0.23 2.06 -29.09
C ILE A 364 -0.27 1.15 -27.87
N THR A 365 0.72 0.27 -27.76
CA THR A 365 0.87 -0.61 -26.59
C THR A 365 1.79 0.05 -25.58
N LEU A 366 1.23 0.39 -24.41
CA LEU A 366 2.00 0.87 -23.27
C LEU A 366 2.44 -0.31 -22.42
N GLN A 367 3.70 -0.30 -21.98
CA GLN A 367 4.24 -1.28 -21.04
C GLN A 367 4.51 -0.66 -19.69
N VAL A 368 4.30 -1.47 -18.67
CA VAL A 368 4.45 -1.13 -17.27
C VAL A 368 5.62 -1.91 -16.70
N TYR A 369 6.58 -1.19 -16.13
CA TYR A 369 7.77 -1.75 -15.49
C TYR A 369 7.84 -1.31 -14.03
N SER A 370 8.11 -2.23 -13.11
CA SER A 370 8.38 -1.89 -11.70
C SER A 370 9.60 -0.98 -11.56
N MET A 371 9.59 -0.13 -10.54
CA MET A 371 10.76 0.62 -10.11
C MET A 371 11.43 -0.09 -8.94
N ASN A 372 12.63 -0.62 -9.15
CA ASN A 372 13.38 -1.34 -8.11
C ASN A 372 14.27 -0.41 -7.27
N THR A 373 14.41 0.85 -7.68
CA THR A 373 15.09 1.90 -6.94
C THR A 373 14.16 3.10 -6.79
N GLN A 374 14.34 3.88 -5.73
CA GLN A 374 13.58 5.10 -5.54
C GLN A 374 13.77 6.02 -6.77
N PRO A 375 12.70 6.62 -7.31
CA PRO A 375 12.78 7.51 -8.45
C PRO A 375 13.42 8.85 -8.04
N MET A 376 14.74 8.85 -7.90
CA MET A 376 15.56 10.05 -7.75
C MET A 376 16.22 10.35 -9.09
N ASN A 377 16.06 11.58 -9.59
CA ASN A 377 16.68 12.06 -10.82
C ASN A 377 16.32 11.29 -12.10
N CYS A 378 15.02 11.09 -12.38
CA CYS A 378 14.53 10.37 -13.56
C CYS A 378 14.56 11.20 -14.87
N SER A 379 15.55 12.08 -15.09
CA SER A 379 15.72 12.75 -16.38
C SER A 379 16.03 11.73 -17.48
N TRP A 380 15.88 12.09 -18.76
CA TRP A 380 16.15 11.15 -19.86
C TRP A 380 17.58 10.58 -19.79
N ASN A 381 18.58 11.42 -19.54
CA ASN A 381 19.99 11.03 -19.42
C ASN A 381 20.29 10.13 -18.22
N ASN A 382 19.45 10.17 -17.18
CA ASN A 382 19.61 9.41 -15.95
C ASN A 382 18.55 8.30 -15.79
N ALA A 383 17.66 8.14 -16.77
CA ALA A 383 16.57 7.19 -16.72
C ALA A 383 17.13 5.78 -16.53
N SER A 384 16.63 5.07 -15.51
CA SER A 384 17.02 3.67 -15.26
C SER A 384 16.82 2.84 -16.53
N THR A 385 17.88 2.18 -16.99
CA THR A 385 17.79 1.21 -18.10
C THR A 385 16.78 0.12 -17.74
N LEU A 386 16.01 -0.38 -18.71
CA LEU A 386 14.99 -1.42 -18.47
C LEU A 386 15.55 -2.69 -17.83
N ASN A 387 16.85 -2.95 -17.98
CA ASN A 387 17.55 -4.12 -17.43
C ASN A 387 17.48 -4.22 -15.90
N SER A 388 17.23 -3.11 -15.20
CA SER A 388 17.11 -3.06 -13.75
C SER A 388 15.67 -3.11 -13.26
N ASN A 389 14.69 -3.08 -14.17
CA ASN A 389 13.27 -3.02 -13.88
C ASN A 389 12.56 -4.30 -14.36
N THR A 390 11.55 -4.76 -13.63
CA THR A 390 10.78 -5.96 -14.03
C THR A 390 9.53 -5.54 -14.78
N HIS A 391 9.35 -6.07 -16.00
CA HIS A 391 8.09 -5.92 -16.76
C HIS A 391 6.94 -6.53 -15.96
N ILE A 392 5.87 -5.76 -15.77
CA ILE A 392 4.69 -6.12 -14.97
C ILE A 392 3.53 -6.49 -15.87
N SER A 393 3.18 -5.59 -16.79
CA SER A 393 2.02 -5.72 -17.67
C SER A 393 2.18 -4.83 -18.90
N ASN A 394 1.23 -4.93 -19.82
CA ASN A 394 1.05 -4.02 -20.93
C ASN A 394 -0.45 -3.88 -21.25
N PHE A 395 -0.81 -2.78 -21.90
CA PHE A 395 -2.16 -2.52 -22.35
C PHE A 395 -2.16 -1.63 -23.59
N ASP A 396 -3.16 -1.81 -24.43
CA ASP A 396 -3.33 -0.99 -25.64
C ASP A 396 -4.16 0.24 -25.34
N VAL A 397 -3.79 1.36 -25.95
CA VAL A 397 -4.58 2.59 -25.97
C VAL A 397 -4.92 2.92 -27.41
N SER A 398 -6.21 3.11 -27.68
CA SER A 398 -6.73 3.47 -28.98
C SER A 398 -7.41 4.83 -28.99
N TYR A 399 -7.51 5.46 -30.16
CA TYR A 399 -8.16 6.77 -30.33
C TYR A 399 -9.60 6.82 -29.80
N GLN A 400 -10.35 5.71 -29.86
CA GLN A 400 -11.74 5.64 -29.39
C GLN A 400 -11.88 5.69 -27.86
N GLU A 401 -10.77 5.53 -27.12
CA GLU A 401 -10.72 5.54 -25.66
C GLU A 401 -10.27 6.91 -25.10
N MET A 402 -10.02 7.91 -25.95
CA MET A 402 -9.71 9.25 -25.49
C MET A 402 -10.86 9.86 -24.69
N TYR A 403 -10.54 10.71 -23.71
CA TYR A 403 -11.52 11.30 -22.78
C TYR A 403 -12.26 10.24 -21.94
N SER A 404 -11.55 9.20 -21.53
CA SER A 404 -12.09 8.14 -20.68
C SER A 404 -11.04 7.60 -19.71
N TRP A 405 -11.48 6.80 -18.73
CA TRP A 405 -10.58 6.12 -17.79
C TRP A 405 -9.93 4.88 -18.42
N LYS A 406 -8.64 4.70 -18.13
CA LYS A 406 -7.87 3.53 -18.53
C LYS A 406 -7.09 3.00 -17.33
N GLY A 407 -7.20 1.70 -17.07
CA GLY A 407 -6.50 1.02 -15.99
C GLY A 407 -5.26 0.27 -16.48
N ALA A 408 -4.12 0.53 -15.85
CA ALA A 408 -2.91 -0.28 -15.98
C ALA A 408 -2.92 -1.38 -14.91
N ASP A 409 -2.88 -2.66 -15.30
CA ASP A 409 -2.82 -3.78 -14.36
C ASP A 409 -1.47 -3.80 -13.62
N ILE A 410 -1.53 -3.73 -12.31
CA ILE A 410 -0.38 -3.74 -11.40
C ILE A 410 -0.57 -4.78 -10.28
N THR A 411 -1.48 -5.73 -10.45
CA THR A 411 -1.84 -6.75 -9.45
C THR A 411 -0.62 -7.45 -8.85
N ALA A 412 0.27 -7.95 -9.71
CA ALA A 412 1.48 -8.64 -9.28
C ALA A 412 2.47 -7.70 -8.55
N LEU A 413 2.52 -6.43 -8.95
CA LEU A 413 3.40 -5.43 -8.34
C LEU A 413 2.90 -5.02 -6.95
N VAL A 414 1.60 -4.77 -6.80
CA VAL A 414 0.99 -4.46 -5.49
C VAL A 414 1.13 -5.63 -4.53
N GLN A 415 0.93 -6.88 -4.99
CA GLN A 415 1.22 -8.06 -4.16
C GLN A 415 2.68 -8.09 -3.71
N SER A 416 3.62 -7.70 -4.58
CA SER A 416 5.04 -7.59 -4.25
C SER A 416 5.32 -6.53 -3.17
N TRP A 417 4.67 -5.36 -3.24
CA TRP A 417 4.78 -4.32 -2.23
C TRP A 417 4.22 -4.76 -0.87
N VAL A 418 3.06 -5.43 -0.87
CA VAL A 418 2.45 -6.00 0.35
C VAL A 418 3.35 -7.06 0.97
N ASN A 419 3.92 -7.96 0.17
CA ASN A 419 4.88 -8.94 0.66
C ASN A 419 6.10 -8.26 1.28
N TYR A 420 6.60 -7.20 0.66
CA TYR A 420 7.77 -6.47 1.14
C TYR A 420 7.47 -5.82 2.49
N GLY A 421 6.32 -5.14 2.62
CA GLY A 421 5.87 -4.56 3.88
C GLY A 421 5.64 -5.57 5.00
N ASN A 422 5.10 -6.75 4.68
CA ASN A 422 4.74 -7.78 5.67
C ASN A 422 5.90 -8.67 6.13
N THR A 423 6.94 -8.83 5.32
CA THR A 423 8.06 -9.74 5.60
C THR A 423 9.28 -9.06 6.21
N SER A 424 9.11 -7.90 6.86
CA SER A 424 10.25 -7.06 7.28
C SER A 424 11.21 -6.75 6.13
N GLN A 425 10.68 -6.55 4.92
CA GLN A 425 11.44 -6.12 3.72
C GLN A 425 12.27 -7.21 3.02
N ASN A 426 11.98 -8.50 3.26
CA ASN A 426 12.77 -9.60 2.71
C ASN A 426 12.20 -10.24 1.44
N VAL A 427 10.89 -10.15 1.20
CA VAL A 427 10.21 -10.78 0.07
C VAL A 427 9.42 -9.73 -0.72
N GLY A 428 9.65 -9.65 -2.03
CA GLY A 428 9.01 -8.65 -2.88
C GLY A 428 9.90 -7.45 -3.13
N VAL A 429 9.31 -6.28 -3.41
CA VAL A 429 10.05 -5.04 -3.68
C VAL A 429 9.45 -3.86 -2.90
N PRO A 430 10.24 -2.83 -2.56
CA PRO A 430 9.71 -1.61 -1.97
C PRO A 430 8.64 -0.96 -2.86
N SER A 431 7.70 -0.25 -2.22
CA SER A 431 6.68 0.57 -2.90
C SER A 431 7.29 1.84 -3.50
N TYR A 432 8.16 1.68 -4.50
CA TYR A 432 8.69 2.82 -5.25
C TYR A 432 7.80 3.23 -6.42
N GLY A 433 6.92 2.34 -6.88
CA GLY A 433 6.01 2.58 -7.99
C GLY A 433 6.42 1.87 -9.28
N PHE A 434 6.03 2.43 -10.42
CA PHE A 434 6.28 1.87 -11.76
C PHE A 434 6.59 2.95 -12.79
N LYS A 435 7.13 2.53 -13.94
CA LYS A 435 7.45 3.34 -15.12
C LYS A 435 6.61 2.84 -16.30
N MET A 436 6.09 3.76 -17.10
CA MET A 436 5.39 3.48 -18.35
C MET A 436 6.20 3.95 -19.56
N ILE A 437 6.27 3.10 -20.58
CA ILE A 437 6.97 3.34 -21.85
C ILE A 437 6.23 2.70 -23.04
N THR A 438 6.60 3.08 -24.26
CA THR A 438 6.32 2.32 -25.50
C THR A 438 7.56 1.52 -25.93
N ASN A 439 7.39 0.39 -26.63
CA ASN A 439 8.50 -0.35 -27.28
C ASN A 439 8.64 -0.03 -28.77
N ASP A 440 7.57 0.44 -29.40
CA ASP A 440 7.55 0.74 -30.82
C ASP A 440 7.66 2.25 -30.99
N TYR A 441 8.17 2.67 -32.15
CA TYR A 441 8.17 4.05 -32.65
C TYR A 441 6.92 4.34 -33.53
N PRO A 442 5.66 4.14 -33.11
CA PRO A 442 4.58 4.83 -33.77
C PRO A 442 4.72 6.28 -33.33
N GLU A 443 4.89 7.22 -34.25
CA GLU A 443 4.86 8.66 -33.96
C GLU A 443 3.49 9.03 -33.32
N SER A 444 3.33 8.78 -32.02
CA SER A 444 2.08 8.81 -31.24
C SER A 444 2.40 8.85 -29.75
N THR A 445 1.84 9.86 -29.07
CA THR A 445 1.99 10.07 -27.63
C THR A 445 0.63 9.94 -26.95
N VAL A 446 0.57 9.15 -25.88
CA VAL A 446 -0.56 9.08 -24.95
C VAL A 446 -0.41 10.20 -23.94
N VAL A 447 -1.48 10.97 -23.76
CA VAL A 447 -1.57 12.02 -22.74
C VAL A 447 -2.66 11.65 -21.73
N ALA A 448 -2.38 11.80 -20.45
CA ALA A 448 -3.32 11.49 -19.37
C ALA A 448 -3.19 12.50 -18.22
N ASN A 449 -4.25 12.70 -17.43
CA ASN A 449 -4.19 13.61 -16.27
C ASN A 449 -3.22 13.10 -15.20
N SER A 450 -2.46 14.02 -14.61
CA SER A 450 -1.64 13.79 -13.41
C SER A 450 -2.38 14.20 -12.13
N GLU A 451 -1.72 14.06 -10.98
CA GLU A 451 -2.19 14.60 -9.70
C GLU A 451 -2.35 16.13 -9.69
N ARG A 452 -1.68 16.83 -10.63
CA ARG A 452 -1.76 18.30 -10.77
C ARG A 452 -2.92 18.74 -11.67
N ALA A 453 -3.63 17.81 -12.30
CA ALA A 453 -4.85 18.13 -13.02
C ALA A 453 -5.92 18.65 -12.04
N SER A 454 -6.73 19.60 -12.51
CA SER A 454 -7.83 20.17 -11.71
C SER A 454 -9.05 19.25 -11.58
N TYR A 455 -9.04 18.11 -12.28
CA TYR A 455 -10.10 17.10 -12.26
C TYR A 455 -9.56 15.73 -12.74
N ASN A 456 -10.30 14.66 -12.44
CA ASN A 456 -9.98 13.28 -12.85
C ASN A 456 -8.53 12.87 -12.56
N GLN A 457 -8.05 13.18 -11.35
CA GLN A 457 -6.72 12.79 -10.89
C GLN A 457 -6.60 11.27 -10.82
N PRO A 458 -5.44 10.70 -11.20
CA PRO A 458 -5.25 9.26 -11.21
C PRO A 458 -5.29 8.66 -9.80
N TYR A 459 -5.62 7.37 -9.71
CA TYR A 459 -5.71 6.65 -8.44
C TYR A 459 -5.41 5.17 -8.62
N PHE A 460 -5.08 4.50 -7.53
CA PHE A 460 -4.96 3.06 -7.47
C PHE A 460 -6.24 2.47 -6.91
N GLU A 461 -6.74 1.43 -7.56
CA GLU A 461 -7.81 0.58 -7.05
C GLU A 461 -7.22 -0.80 -6.76
N ILE A 462 -7.40 -1.28 -5.55
CA ILE A 462 -6.80 -2.52 -5.06
C ILE A 462 -7.89 -3.35 -4.42
N ASN A 463 -8.25 -4.45 -5.07
CA ASN A 463 -9.15 -5.46 -4.53
C ASN A 463 -8.32 -6.56 -3.88
N TYR A 464 -8.71 -6.92 -2.67
CA TYR A 464 -7.98 -7.89 -1.89
C TYR A 464 -8.91 -8.65 -0.96
N VAL A 465 -8.47 -9.84 -0.59
CA VAL A 465 -9.09 -10.62 0.48
C VAL A 465 -8.14 -10.61 1.67
N GLU A 466 -8.70 -10.35 2.85
CA GLU A 466 -8.03 -10.64 4.10
C GLU A 466 -8.47 -12.02 4.53
N ASP A 467 -7.52 -12.94 4.63
CA ASP A 467 -7.83 -14.24 5.20
C ASP A 467 -8.02 -14.07 6.71
N THR A 468 -9.28 -13.89 7.14
CA THR A 468 -9.65 -13.82 8.57
C THR A 468 -9.92 -15.20 9.16
N ASP A 469 -10.07 -16.19 8.30
CA ASP A 469 -10.04 -17.60 8.68
C ASP A 469 -8.63 -18.13 8.45
N TYR A 470 -8.18 -19.01 9.34
CA TYR A 470 -6.98 -19.76 9.07
C TYR A 470 -7.26 -20.73 7.92
N THR A 471 -6.89 -20.36 6.69
CA THR A 471 -6.78 -21.33 5.60
C THR A 471 -5.32 -21.69 5.35
N LEU A 472 -5.04 -22.98 5.39
CA LEU A 472 -3.77 -23.53 4.95
C LEU A 472 -3.73 -23.37 3.42
N GLU A 473 -2.91 -22.48 2.87
CA GLU A 473 -2.55 -22.48 1.44
C GLU A 473 -1.70 -23.74 1.11
N TYR A 474 -2.26 -24.93 1.30
CA TYR A 474 -1.77 -26.14 0.66
C TYR A 474 -2.62 -26.37 -0.60
N SER A 475 -2.18 -25.80 -1.71
CA SER A 475 -2.62 -26.28 -3.02
C SER A 475 -1.80 -27.51 -3.40
N ARG A 476 -2.49 -28.64 -3.53
CA ARG A 476 -1.96 -29.89 -4.11
C ARG A 476 -1.30 -29.65 -5.47
N ASP A 477 -1.74 -28.63 -6.22
CA ASP A 477 -1.31 -28.39 -7.60
C ASP A 477 -0.07 -27.48 -7.71
N ARG A 478 0.25 -26.68 -6.68
CA ARG A 478 1.41 -25.76 -6.69
C ARG A 478 2.75 -26.44 -6.41
N TYR A 479 2.74 -27.59 -5.72
CA TYR A 479 3.96 -28.25 -5.23
C TYR A 479 4.17 -29.68 -5.76
N ASN A 480 3.21 -30.23 -6.51
CA ASN A 480 3.35 -31.54 -7.15
C ASN A 480 3.89 -31.45 -8.59
N ASP A 481 3.91 -30.26 -9.22
CA ASP A 481 4.52 -30.02 -10.52
C ASP A 481 5.54 -28.85 -10.46
N MET A 482 6.82 -29.18 -10.32
CA MET A 482 7.92 -28.22 -10.52
C MET A 482 8.97 -28.81 -11.45
N ILE A 483 8.79 -28.59 -12.76
CA ILE A 483 9.80 -28.87 -13.79
C ILE A 483 10.52 -27.57 -14.23
N SER A 484 10.06 -26.37 -13.86
CA SER A 484 10.48 -25.14 -14.57
C SER A 484 11.13 -24.02 -13.75
N ASN A 485 11.48 -24.18 -12.47
CA ASN A 485 12.15 -23.09 -11.72
C ASN A 485 13.41 -23.58 -10.99
N THR A 486 14.58 -23.26 -11.54
CA THR A 486 15.90 -23.78 -11.12
C THR A 486 16.60 -22.97 -10.03
N GLY A 487 15.95 -21.94 -9.45
CA GLY A 487 16.48 -21.10 -8.37
C GLY A 487 15.76 -21.21 -7.02
N SER A 488 14.60 -21.86 -6.96
CA SER A 488 13.82 -22.05 -5.73
C SER A 488 14.08 -23.44 -5.16
N ILE A 489 14.12 -23.56 -3.83
CA ILE A 489 14.36 -24.76 -3.02
C ILE A 489 14.00 -26.06 -3.78
N TYR A 490 15.01 -26.74 -4.33
CA TYR A 490 14.90 -28.00 -5.08
C TYR A 490 13.93 -28.98 -4.37
N ASN A 491 12.76 -29.23 -4.96
CA ASN A 491 11.78 -30.22 -4.54
C ASN A 491 11.49 -30.25 -3.02
N PHE A 492 10.80 -29.21 -2.54
CA PHE A 492 10.34 -29.02 -1.16
C PHE A 492 9.74 -30.28 -0.51
N GLN A 493 8.89 -31.02 -1.24
CA GLN A 493 8.25 -32.25 -0.76
C GLN A 493 9.26 -33.37 -0.50
N LYS A 494 10.30 -33.55 -1.33
CA LYS A 494 11.30 -34.59 -1.05
C LYS A 494 12.08 -34.32 0.24
N ARG A 495 12.22 -33.07 0.64
CA ARG A 495 13.11 -32.68 1.75
C ARG A 495 12.48 -32.72 3.14
N MET A 496 11.15 -32.79 3.24
CA MET A 496 10.45 -32.83 4.53
C MET A 496 10.12 -34.25 4.97
N ASN A 497 10.18 -34.56 6.26
CA ASN A 497 9.55 -35.76 6.81
C ASN A 497 8.21 -35.42 7.48
N CYS A 498 7.51 -36.41 8.04
CA CYS A 498 6.20 -36.23 8.65
C CYS A 498 6.21 -35.20 9.80
N TYR A 499 7.22 -35.27 10.66
CA TYR A 499 7.37 -34.36 11.80
C TYR A 499 7.61 -32.92 11.35
N ALA A 500 8.60 -32.72 10.48
CA ALA A 500 8.89 -31.41 9.90
C ALA A 500 7.70 -30.87 9.11
N TYR A 501 6.96 -31.71 8.38
CA TYR A 501 5.73 -31.32 7.71
C TYR A 501 4.68 -30.80 8.70
N ALA A 502 4.45 -31.51 9.81
CA ALA A 502 3.48 -31.13 10.81
C ALA A 502 3.86 -29.84 11.56
N LEU A 503 5.17 -29.59 11.73
CA LEU A 503 5.70 -28.34 12.28
C LEU A 503 5.94 -27.25 11.23
N GLN A 504 5.69 -27.56 9.95
CA GLN A 504 5.95 -26.72 8.79
C GLN A 504 7.44 -26.28 8.65
N MET A 505 8.40 -27.13 9.01
CA MET A 505 9.83 -26.85 8.96
C MET A 505 10.51 -27.40 7.70
N TYR A 506 11.42 -26.63 7.07
CA TYR A 506 12.20 -27.06 5.91
C TYR A 506 13.60 -27.59 6.26
N TYR A 507 14.07 -28.60 5.52
CA TYR A 507 15.40 -29.18 5.64
C TYR A 507 16.29 -28.88 4.43
N ARG A 508 17.52 -28.41 4.65
CA ARG A 508 18.50 -28.21 3.57
C ARG A 508 19.55 -29.33 3.54
N GLY A 509 19.30 -30.34 2.72
CA GLY A 509 20.28 -31.39 2.39
C GLY A 509 21.37 -30.90 1.43
N LEU A 510 22.58 -31.45 1.57
CA LEU A 510 23.70 -31.23 0.63
C LEU A 510 23.57 -32.11 -0.62
N ASP A 511 22.95 -33.28 -0.48
CA ASP A 511 22.68 -34.24 -1.55
C ASP A 511 21.17 -34.54 -1.60
N SER A 512 20.65 -35.05 -2.71
CA SER A 512 19.21 -35.31 -2.94
C SER A 512 18.56 -36.37 -2.03
N SER A 513 19.23 -36.77 -0.94
CA SER A 513 18.74 -37.69 0.07
C SER A 513 17.70 -37.06 1.01
N CYS A 514 16.69 -37.85 1.33
CA CYS A 514 15.58 -37.49 2.21
C CYS A 514 15.77 -38.23 3.53
N TYR A 515 15.70 -37.56 4.68
CA TYR A 515 15.88 -38.18 6.00
C TYR A 515 14.73 -37.85 6.95
N LEU A 516 14.49 -38.75 7.91
CA LEU A 516 13.53 -38.55 8.99
C LEU A 516 14.20 -37.72 10.10
N LEU A 517 13.78 -36.46 10.25
CA LEU A 517 13.99 -35.69 11.47
C LEU A 517 13.23 -36.35 12.63
N HIS A 518 13.97 -36.90 13.58
CA HIS A 518 13.45 -37.37 14.84
C HIS A 518 13.13 -36.18 15.75
N PRO A 519 11.96 -36.15 16.40
CA PRO A 519 11.70 -35.21 17.47
C PRO A 519 12.79 -35.29 18.54
N GLY A 520 13.26 -34.13 18.99
CA GLY A 520 14.38 -33.97 19.90
C GLY A 520 15.70 -33.63 19.22
N GLU A 521 15.80 -33.78 17.89
CA GLU A 521 17.02 -33.47 17.14
C GLU A 521 17.42 -32.00 17.20
N ILE A 522 16.46 -31.09 17.40
CA ILE A 522 16.69 -29.64 17.47
C ILE A 522 17.03 -29.24 18.91
N GLY A 523 16.34 -29.85 19.88
CA GLY A 523 16.57 -29.67 21.31
C GLY A 523 17.70 -30.52 21.92
N LEU A 524 18.54 -31.18 21.11
CA LEU A 524 19.68 -31.94 21.63
C LEU A 524 20.57 -31.07 22.52
N GLY A 525 21.03 -31.65 23.63
CA GLY A 525 21.87 -30.94 24.59
C GLY A 525 21.11 -30.01 25.55
N GLN A 526 19.80 -29.82 25.39
CA GLN A 526 18.98 -29.17 26.42
C GLN A 526 18.97 -29.99 27.71
N GLN A 527 19.24 -29.32 28.82
CA GLN A 527 19.24 -29.89 30.16
C GLN A 527 18.11 -29.25 30.96
N ASP A 528 16.99 -29.97 31.12
CA ASP A 528 15.91 -29.59 32.02
C ASP A 528 15.64 -30.77 32.98
N PRO A 529 15.74 -30.55 34.30
CA PRO A 529 15.46 -31.59 35.30
C PRO A 529 14.02 -32.13 35.29
N SER A 530 13.08 -31.43 34.64
CA SER A 530 11.69 -31.86 34.50
C SER A 530 11.48 -32.92 33.40
N TYR A 531 12.46 -33.11 32.52
CA TYR A 531 12.44 -34.13 31.47
C TYR A 531 12.79 -35.51 32.06
N ILE A 532 12.06 -36.55 31.62
CA ILE A 532 12.27 -37.95 32.04
C ILE A 532 13.58 -38.48 31.46
N TYR A 533 14.00 -37.99 30.28
CA TYR A 533 15.23 -38.38 29.59
C TYR A 533 16.19 -37.19 29.41
N PRO A 534 16.78 -36.64 30.49
CA PRO A 534 17.61 -35.42 30.42
C PRO A 534 19.00 -35.65 29.82
N ASN A 535 19.46 -36.92 29.76
CA ASN A 535 20.82 -37.27 29.35
C ASN A 535 20.98 -37.58 27.85
N ILE A 536 20.04 -37.16 27.01
CA ILE A 536 20.13 -37.31 25.56
C ILE A 536 20.82 -36.08 24.98
N THR A 537 22.12 -36.21 24.74
CA THR A 537 22.98 -35.11 24.29
C THR A 537 23.49 -35.31 22.88
N THR A 538 23.32 -36.49 22.29
CA THR A 538 23.74 -36.78 20.92
C THR A 538 22.66 -37.42 20.06
N TYR A 539 22.75 -37.24 18.75
CA TYR A 539 21.88 -37.93 17.79
C TYR A 539 21.95 -39.46 17.93
N SER A 540 23.13 -40.04 18.17
CA SER A 540 23.26 -41.51 18.35
C SER A 540 22.49 -42.03 19.56
N GLN A 541 22.44 -41.27 20.66
CA GLN A 541 21.65 -41.60 21.84
C GLN A 541 20.15 -41.47 21.55
N LEU A 542 19.74 -40.37 20.90
CA LEU A 542 18.37 -40.14 20.49
C LEU A 542 17.86 -41.27 19.57
N PHE A 543 18.63 -41.59 18.54
CA PHE A 543 18.32 -42.65 17.58
C PHE A 543 18.27 -44.03 18.23
N ALA A 544 19.20 -44.34 19.16
CA ALA A 544 19.16 -45.60 19.90
C ALA A 544 17.88 -45.73 20.74
N MET A 545 17.42 -44.64 21.35
CA MET A 545 16.16 -44.62 22.11
C MET A 545 14.96 -44.88 21.19
N TYR A 546 14.85 -44.18 20.06
CA TYR A 546 13.78 -44.40 19.07
C TYR A 546 13.70 -45.85 18.58
N ASN A 547 14.84 -46.53 18.40
CA ASN A 547 14.86 -47.95 18.00
C ASN A 547 14.57 -48.92 19.16
N SER A 548 14.71 -48.49 20.41
CA SER A 548 14.51 -49.34 21.59
C SER A 548 13.07 -49.33 22.12
N LEU A 549 12.28 -48.33 21.73
CA LEU A 549 10.93 -48.10 22.22
C LEU A 549 9.89 -48.45 21.15
N SER A 550 8.66 -48.72 21.60
CA SER A 550 7.50 -49.03 20.77
C SER A 550 6.20 -48.59 21.43
N GLY A 551 5.14 -48.42 20.64
CA GLY A 551 3.79 -48.13 21.12
C GLY A 551 3.72 -46.89 22.02
N TYR A 552 3.05 -47.01 23.17
CA TYR A 552 2.86 -45.88 24.11
C TYR A 552 4.16 -45.36 24.73
N ASN A 553 5.15 -46.22 24.98
CA ASN A 553 6.45 -45.77 25.50
C ASN A 553 7.18 -44.89 24.46
N LEU A 554 7.01 -45.21 23.18
CA LEU A 554 7.53 -44.41 22.09
C LEU A 554 6.79 -43.06 21.98
N LEU A 555 5.47 -43.03 22.19
CA LEU A 555 4.70 -41.78 22.26
C LEU A 555 5.17 -40.87 23.39
N GLU A 556 5.30 -41.38 24.61
CA GLU A 556 5.74 -40.60 25.78
C GLU A 556 7.15 -40.04 25.58
N PHE A 557 8.05 -40.86 25.04
CA PHE A 557 9.39 -40.41 24.70
C PHE A 557 9.38 -39.29 23.66
N THR A 558 8.59 -39.47 22.61
CA THR A 558 8.43 -38.53 21.50
C THR A 558 7.82 -37.21 21.99
N ASP A 559 6.79 -37.27 22.82
CA ASP A 559 6.14 -36.12 23.46
C ASP A 559 7.13 -35.23 24.21
N GLU A 560 8.01 -35.84 25.02
CA GLU A 560 9.05 -35.11 25.73
C GLU A 560 10.06 -34.50 24.76
N GLN A 561 10.46 -35.23 23.71
CA GLN A 561 11.43 -34.73 22.75
C GLN A 561 10.86 -33.59 21.90
N MET A 562 9.58 -33.64 21.54
CA MET A 562 8.87 -32.53 20.88
C MET A 562 8.86 -31.27 21.76
N ARG A 563 8.69 -31.42 23.08
CA ARG A 563 8.75 -30.28 24.02
C ARG A 563 10.15 -29.66 24.09
N LYS A 564 11.22 -30.47 24.03
CA LYS A 564 12.59 -29.97 23.92
C LYS A 564 12.82 -29.18 22.63
N ASP A 565 12.38 -29.72 21.49
CA ASP A 565 12.46 -29.00 20.21
C ASP A 565 11.68 -27.68 20.26
N ALA A 566 10.45 -27.69 20.78
CA ALA A 566 9.62 -26.51 20.92
C ALA A 566 10.32 -25.43 21.77
N GLN A 567 10.88 -25.82 22.91
CA GLN A 567 11.67 -24.94 23.76
C GLN A 567 12.90 -24.39 23.01
N ALA A 568 13.57 -25.21 22.20
CA ALA A 568 14.75 -24.78 21.41
C ALA A 568 14.40 -23.73 20.35
N ILE A 569 13.20 -23.83 19.78
CA ILE A 569 12.70 -22.97 18.70
C ILE A 569 11.87 -21.78 19.28
N GLY A 570 11.69 -21.74 20.60
CA GLY A 570 10.99 -20.67 21.29
C GLY A 570 9.49 -20.64 21.02
N TYR A 571 8.83 -21.81 21.08
CA TYR A 571 7.37 -21.97 21.15
C TYR A 571 6.99 -23.07 22.15
N ASN A 572 5.71 -23.19 22.49
CA ASN A 572 5.21 -24.28 23.32
C ASN A 572 4.43 -25.29 22.48
N ILE A 573 4.70 -26.56 22.76
CA ILE A 573 3.84 -27.65 22.36
C ILE A 573 3.23 -28.29 23.60
N SER A 574 1.92 -28.45 23.60
CA SER A 574 1.18 -28.95 24.75
C SER A 574 0.22 -30.04 24.30
N ASN A 575 0.21 -31.15 25.02
CA ASN A 575 -0.75 -32.22 24.80
C ASN A 575 -2.15 -31.71 25.17
N LEU A 576 -3.12 -31.96 24.30
CA LEU A 576 -4.49 -31.57 24.52
C LEU A 576 -5.14 -32.54 25.52
N SER A 577 -5.63 -31.97 26.61
CA SER A 577 -6.35 -32.69 27.67
C SER A 577 -7.82 -32.30 27.68
N TYR A 578 -8.66 -33.25 28.09
CA TYR A 578 -10.10 -33.03 28.27
C TYR A 578 -10.51 -33.38 29.71
N GLY A 579 -11.04 -32.39 30.44
CA GLY A 579 -11.40 -32.55 31.85
C GLY A 579 -10.19 -32.82 32.75
N ASN A 580 -10.36 -33.69 33.77
CA ASN A 580 -9.29 -34.09 34.68
C ASN A 580 -8.40 -35.24 34.13
N ASN A 581 -8.55 -35.61 32.86
CA ASN A 581 -7.80 -36.71 32.24
C ASN A 581 -6.55 -36.20 31.51
N ALA A 582 -5.47 -36.98 31.57
CA ALA A 582 -4.14 -36.59 31.11
C ALA A 582 -3.97 -36.49 29.57
N SER A 583 -4.98 -36.82 28.75
CA SER A 583 -4.97 -36.64 27.30
C SER A 583 -6.34 -36.96 26.68
N ILE A 584 -6.63 -36.44 25.49
CA ILE A 584 -7.80 -36.82 24.69
C ILE A 584 -7.65 -38.29 24.25
N SER A 585 -8.52 -39.16 24.77
CA SER A 585 -8.35 -40.62 24.65
C SER A 585 -9.41 -41.34 23.81
N ASN A 586 -10.35 -40.62 23.18
CA ASN A 586 -11.36 -41.17 22.27
C ASN A 586 -11.93 -40.09 21.32
N ASN A 587 -12.64 -40.55 20.27
CA ASN A 587 -13.19 -39.68 19.24
C ASN A 587 -14.22 -38.67 19.78
N ASP A 588 -15.06 -39.07 20.73
CA ASP A 588 -16.10 -38.19 21.29
C ASP A 588 -15.50 -36.99 22.04
N SER A 589 -14.45 -37.25 22.84
CA SER A 589 -13.74 -36.20 23.58
C SER A 589 -12.97 -35.27 22.64
N TRP A 590 -12.43 -35.81 21.55
CA TRP A 590 -11.77 -35.06 20.49
C TRP A 590 -12.74 -34.10 19.78
N LEU A 591 -13.86 -34.62 19.29
CA LEU A 591 -14.88 -33.82 18.59
C LEU A 591 -15.45 -32.75 19.51
N TYR A 592 -15.66 -33.07 20.79
CA TYR A 592 -16.08 -32.09 21.77
C TYR A 592 -15.06 -30.96 21.91
N TYR A 593 -13.77 -31.27 22.06
CA TYR A 593 -12.71 -30.25 22.19
C TYR A 593 -12.68 -29.33 20.97
N ILE A 594 -12.70 -29.89 19.76
CA ILE A 594 -12.68 -29.10 18.52
C ILE A 594 -13.88 -28.17 18.40
N ARG A 595 -15.09 -28.67 18.70
CA ARG A 595 -16.32 -27.91 18.49
C ARG A 595 -16.56 -26.83 19.55
N ASN A 596 -15.99 -26.98 20.75
CA ASN A 596 -16.35 -26.14 21.89
C ASN A 596 -15.18 -25.37 22.51
N THR A 597 -13.94 -25.83 22.34
CA THR A 597 -12.77 -25.29 23.05
C THR A 597 -11.70 -24.77 22.11
N TYR A 598 -11.50 -25.41 20.96
CA TYR A 598 -10.45 -25.02 20.03
C TYR A 598 -10.73 -23.65 19.40
N ASN A 599 -9.72 -22.78 19.43
CA ASN A 599 -9.71 -21.50 18.72
C ASN A 599 -8.57 -21.53 17.69
N GLN A 600 -8.93 -21.49 16.41
CA GLN A 600 -7.97 -21.52 15.30
C GLN A 600 -7.01 -20.33 15.26
N ASN A 601 -7.35 -19.23 15.94
CA ASN A 601 -6.52 -18.04 16.04
C ASN A 601 -5.44 -18.14 17.13
N ASN A 602 -5.56 -19.11 18.05
CA ASN A 602 -4.67 -19.27 19.21
C ASN A 602 -3.64 -20.39 19.04
N GLY A 603 -3.70 -21.16 17.95
CA GLY A 603 -2.74 -22.22 17.73
C GLY A 603 -3.12 -23.23 16.65
N ARG A 604 -2.18 -24.12 16.37
CA ARG A 604 -2.34 -25.23 15.42
C ARG A 604 -2.48 -26.54 16.15
N ILE A 605 -3.17 -27.48 15.51
CA ILE A 605 -3.25 -28.85 16.03
C ILE A 605 -2.48 -29.79 15.12
N ILE A 606 -1.59 -30.56 15.75
CA ILE A 606 -1.00 -31.75 15.14
C ILE A 606 -1.49 -32.99 15.89
N ALA A 607 -1.54 -34.11 15.17
CA ALA A 607 -1.82 -35.41 15.75
C ALA A 607 -0.62 -36.32 15.52
N LEU A 608 -0.30 -37.11 16.54
CA LEU A 608 0.81 -38.05 16.57
C LEU A 608 0.27 -39.46 16.82
N VAL A 609 0.72 -40.41 16.01
CA VAL A 609 0.53 -41.85 16.27
C VAL A 609 1.90 -42.53 16.32
N ALA A 610 1.99 -43.62 17.09
CA ALA A 610 3.17 -44.47 17.16
C ALA A 610 2.84 -45.92 16.79
N GLY A 611 3.88 -46.58 16.30
CA GLY A 611 3.89 -47.95 15.85
C GLY A 611 4.91 -48.81 16.59
N ILE A 612 5.37 -49.87 15.93
CA ILE A 612 6.37 -50.78 16.52
C ILE A 612 7.72 -50.06 16.71
N HIS A 613 8.18 -49.24 15.76
CA HIS A 613 9.44 -48.47 15.86
C HIS A 613 9.40 -47.14 15.09
N ASP A 614 8.20 -46.61 14.87
CA ASP A 614 8.02 -45.41 14.05
C ASP A 614 6.89 -44.54 14.59
N VAL A 615 6.97 -43.25 14.29
CA VAL A 615 5.97 -42.26 14.65
C VAL A 615 5.52 -41.52 13.41
N HIS A 616 4.23 -41.20 13.35
CA HIS A 616 3.65 -40.54 12.20
C HIS A 616 2.79 -39.36 12.62
N TYR A 617 2.85 -38.30 11.82
CA TYR A 617 2.27 -37.01 12.14
C TYR A 617 1.22 -36.60 11.12
N TYR A 618 0.19 -35.93 11.63
CA TYR A 618 -0.87 -35.31 10.86
C TYR A 618 -1.02 -33.85 11.26
N LEU A 619 -1.38 -33.02 10.29
CA LEU A 619 -1.62 -31.59 10.47
C LEU A 619 -3.08 -31.27 10.15
N ARG A 620 -3.71 -30.46 11.01
CA ARG A 620 -5.09 -29.96 10.83
C ARG A 620 -5.09 -28.65 10.03
N HIS A 621 -6.00 -28.50 9.07
CA HIS A 621 -5.99 -27.41 8.08
C HIS A 621 -6.84 -26.17 8.39
N GLY A 622 -7.54 -26.14 9.53
CA GLY A 622 -8.42 -25.03 9.93
C GLY A 622 -9.90 -25.37 9.79
N ASN A 623 -10.76 -24.64 10.51
CA ASN A 623 -12.19 -24.97 10.57
C ASN A 623 -12.85 -24.81 9.20
N GLY A 624 -13.85 -25.65 8.90
CA GLY A 624 -14.65 -25.55 7.68
C GLY A 624 -13.97 -26.03 6.39
N THR A 625 -12.74 -26.57 6.48
CA THR A 625 -12.03 -27.11 5.31
C THR A 625 -12.57 -28.47 4.84
N CYS A 626 -13.37 -29.17 5.66
CA CYS A 626 -14.02 -30.42 5.28
C CYS A 626 -15.27 -30.18 4.42
N THR A 627 -15.30 -30.72 3.21
CA THR A 627 -16.41 -30.55 2.26
C THR A 627 -17.52 -31.60 2.40
N ASN A 628 -17.48 -32.46 3.43
CA ASN A 628 -18.51 -33.48 3.63
C ASN A 628 -19.76 -32.85 4.25
N PRO A 629 -20.91 -32.85 3.55
CA PRO A 629 -22.12 -32.18 4.02
C PRO A 629 -22.76 -32.83 5.25
N ASN A 630 -22.33 -34.04 5.64
CA ASN A 630 -22.82 -34.74 6.83
C ASN A 630 -22.00 -34.44 8.10
N HIS A 631 -20.93 -33.66 7.99
CA HIS A 631 -20.07 -33.29 9.12
C HIS A 631 -20.44 -31.90 9.64
N ASP A 632 -19.99 -31.59 10.86
CA ASP A 632 -20.14 -30.24 11.43
C ASP A 632 -19.52 -29.18 10.50
N SER A 633 -20.13 -28.01 10.39
CA SER A 633 -19.62 -26.89 9.59
C SER A 633 -18.21 -26.43 10.00
N SER A 634 -17.78 -26.72 11.24
CA SER A 634 -16.43 -26.43 11.72
C SER A 634 -15.41 -27.53 11.40
N CYS A 635 -15.83 -28.65 10.77
CA CYS A 635 -14.98 -29.80 10.52
C CYS A 635 -13.81 -29.44 9.59
N SER A 636 -12.61 -29.82 9.99
CA SER A 636 -11.36 -29.61 9.26
C SER A 636 -10.89 -30.87 8.56
N ILE A 637 -10.28 -30.73 7.38
CA ILE A 637 -9.44 -31.78 6.81
C ILE A 637 -8.13 -31.89 7.57
N TRP A 638 -7.56 -33.09 7.50
CA TRP A 638 -6.24 -33.41 8.02
C TRP A 638 -5.38 -33.95 6.89
N SER A 639 -4.11 -33.60 6.89
CA SER A 639 -3.16 -34.15 5.92
C SER A 639 -1.91 -34.68 6.59
N HIS A 640 -1.21 -35.54 5.86
CA HIS A 640 0.07 -36.08 6.24
C HIS A 640 0.95 -36.34 5.02
N LYS A 641 2.20 -36.67 5.28
CA LYS A 641 3.18 -37.03 4.27
C LYS A 641 3.62 -38.49 4.42
N PRO A 642 3.17 -39.43 3.58
CA PRO A 642 3.56 -40.83 3.68
C PRO A 642 5.00 -41.03 3.16
N GLY A 643 5.99 -41.05 4.04
CA GLY A 643 7.40 -41.26 3.65
C GLY A 643 7.90 -40.29 2.58
N SER A 644 8.34 -40.82 1.44
CA SER A 644 8.78 -40.04 0.27
C SER A 644 7.64 -39.64 -0.69
N GLY A 645 6.40 -40.03 -0.38
CA GLY A 645 5.21 -39.68 -1.14
C GLY A 645 4.80 -38.22 -1.02
N ILE A 646 3.80 -37.84 -1.81
CA ILE A 646 3.19 -36.51 -1.77
C ILE A 646 2.32 -36.35 -0.52
N VAL A 647 2.18 -35.11 -0.06
CA VAL A 647 1.21 -34.79 0.99
C VAL A 647 -0.20 -35.16 0.52
N THR A 648 -0.95 -35.78 1.41
CA THR A 648 -2.29 -36.29 1.13
C THR A 648 -3.16 -36.25 2.38
N ASN A 649 -4.47 -36.18 2.17
CA ASN A 649 -5.49 -36.34 3.21
C ASN A 649 -6.13 -37.74 3.19
N ALA A 650 -5.61 -38.65 2.36
CA ALA A 650 -6.06 -40.03 2.31
C ALA A 650 -5.33 -40.87 3.36
N PRO A 651 -6.02 -41.72 4.14
CA PRO A 651 -5.35 -42.66 5.04
C PRO A 651 -4.49 -43.67 4.25
N PHE A 652 -3.55 -44.34 4.93
CA PHE A 652 -2.61 -45.29 4.33
C PHE A 652 -3.28 -46.47 3.60
N SER A 653 -4.48 -46.84 4.05
CA SER A 653 -5.32 -47.91 3.53
C SER A 653 -6.72 -47.31 3.32
N TYR A 654 -7.21 -47.35 2.09
CA TYR A 654 -8.25 -46.46 1.53
C TYR A 654 -9.54 -46.23 2.36
N SER A 655 -10.03 -44.98 2.28
CA SER A 655 -11.36 -44.36 2.56
C SER A 655 -12.06 -44.61 3.91
N PRO A 656 -12.58 -43.55 4.58
CA PRO A 656 -12.78 -42.16 4.14
C PRO A 656 -11.57 -41.22 4.34
N PRO A 657 -11.55 -40.03 3.69
CA PRO A 657 -10.54 -39.01 3.90
C PRO A 657 -10.40 -38.61 5.38
N LEU A 658 -9.20 -38.17 5.75
CA LEU A 658 -8.89 -37.71 7.10
C LEU A 658 -9.49 -36.31 7.32
N CYS A 659 -10.35 -36.21 8.33
CA CYS A 659 -10.98 -34.99 8.81
C CYS A 659 -11.23 -35.11 10.33
N ASP A 660 -11.75 -34.08 10.98
CA ASP A 660 -11.99 -34.14 12.45
C ASP A 660 -12.84 -35.34 12.88
N GLU A 661 -13.80 -35.78 12.06
CA GLU A 661 -14.67 -36.94 12.34
C GLU A 661 -13.98 -38.30 12.15
N THR A 662 -12.92 -38.36 11.34
CA THR A 662 -12.30 -39.61 10.88
C THR A 662 -10.86 -39.77 11.35
N ILE A 663 -10.18 -38.69 11.74
CA ILE A 663 -8.77 -38.71 12.12
C ILE A 663 -8.50 -39.71 13.23
N TYR A 664 -9.38 -39.80 14.23
CA TYR A 664 -9.21 -40.73 15.35
C TYR A 664 -9.21 -42.20 14.92
N SER A 665 -10.08 -42.57 13.98
CA SER A 665 -10.27 -43.96 13.56
C SER A 665 -9.33 -44.39 12.43
N TYR A 666 -8.87 -43.44 11.61
CA TYR A 666 -8.14 -43.73 10.38
C TYR A 666 -6.68 -43.29 10.40
N SER A 667 -6.22 -42.59 11.45
CA SER A 667 -4.79 -42.31 11.66
C SER A 667 -3.96 -43.57 11.94
N THR A 668 -4.61 -44.68 12.32
CA THR A 668 -3.97 -45.98 12.59
C THR A 668 -4.39 -47.05 11.57
N SER A 669 -4.85 -46.64 10.38
CA SER A 669 -5.33 -47.61 9.38
C SER A 669 -4.21 -48.47 8.79
N ASP A 670 -2.96 -47.99 8.88
CA ASP A 670 -1.77 -48.80 8.62
C ASP A 670 -1.51 -49.73 9.82
N SER A 671 -1.41 -51.03 9.55
CA SER A 671 -1.09 -52.07 10.55
C SER A 671 0.20 -51.81 11.35
N ASN A 672 1.06 -50.89 10.88
CA ASN A 672 2.29 -50.51 11.57
C ASN A 672 2.05 -49.53 12.74
N TYR A 673 0.94 -48.78 12.77
CA TYR A 673 0.61 -47.82 13.84
C TYR A 673 -0.65 -48.27 14.58
N TYR A 674 -0.59 -48.33 15.91
CA TYR A 674 -1.69 -48.90 16.71
C TYR A 674 -1.96 -48.16 18.02
N THR A 675 -1.26 -47.06 18.28
CA THR A 675 -1.68 -46.12 19.33
C THR A 675 -2.74 -45.19 18.78
N GLY A 676 -3.83 -44.96 19.52
CA GLY A 676 -4.75 -43.86 19.18
C GLY A 676 -4.00 -42.51 19.13
N PRO A 677 -4.45 -41.54 18.30
CA PRO A 677 -3.71 -40.30 18.10
C PRO A 677 -3.64 -39.46 19.37
N TRP A 678 -2.45 -38.93 19.65
CA TRP A 678 -2.23 -37.87 20.63
C TRP A 678 -2.29 -36.53 19.93
N PHE A 679 -3.11 -35.62 20.44
CA PHE A 679 -3.32 -34.31 19.84
C PHE A 679 -2.55 -33.25 20.61
N TYR A 680 -1.98 -32.31 19.88
CA TYR A 680 -1.14 -31.26 20.44
C TYR A 680 -1.56 -29.90 19.96
N ASN A 681 -1.56 -28.91 20.85
CA ASN A 681 -1.62 -27.51 20.45
C ASN A 681 -0.22 -26.92 20.36
N ILE A 682 0.01 -26.16 19.29
CA ILE A 682 1.20 -25.35 19.05
C ILE A 682 0.77 -23.89 19.10
N ASP A 683 1.36 -23.11 20.01
CA ASP A 683 0.91 -21.76 20.38
C ASP A 683 1.56 -20.61 19.60
N LYS A 684 2.47 -20.91 18.66
CA LYS A 684 3.18 -19.91 17.86
C LYS A 684 2.94 -20.15 16.38
N THR A 685 2.69 -19.06 15.66
CA THR A 685 2.83 -19.01 14.20
C THR A 685 4.32 -19.13 13.88
N THR A 686 4.78 -20.31 13.50
CA THR A 686 6.10 -20.43 12.85
C THR A 686 5.95 -19.73 11.49
N ASN A 687 6.74 -18.70 11.18
CA ASN A 687 6.84 -18.19 9.81
C ASN A 687 7.66 -19.23 9.02
N PRO A 688 7.02 -20.22 8.39
CA PRO A 688 7.67 -21.49 8.06
C PRO A 688 8.45 -21.41 6.75
N TYR A 689 8.24 -20.34 5.98
CA TYR A 689 8.88 -20.10 4.69
C TYR A 689 10.35 -19.67 4.83
N ASN A 690 10.72 -19.15 6.00
CA ASN A 690 12.07 -18.66 6.27
C ASN A 690 12.85 -19.55 7.26
N ALA A 691 12.25 -20.61 7.80
CA ALA A 691 12.89 -21.43 8.82
C ALA A 691 13.41 -22.75 8.24
N TRP A 692 14.71 -23.01 8.41
CA TRP A 692 15.30 -24.26 7.97
C TRP A 692 16.34 -24.84 8.92
N PHE A 693 16.55 -26.14 8.81
CA PHE A 693 17.50 -26.87 9.62
C PHE A 693 18.53 -27.64 8.77
N TYR A 694 19.73 -27.77 9.31
CA TYR A 694 20.84 -28.54 8.71
C TYR A 694 20.73 -30.04 9.01
N ASN A 695 21.57 -30.87 8.39
CA ASN A 695 21.64 -32.29 8.75
C ASN A 695 22.31 -32.48 10.11
N GLY A 696 21.56 -32.99 11.09
CA GLY A 696 22.05 -33.33 12.43
C GLY A 696 22.45 -34.79 12.62
N HIS A 697 22.38 -35.67 11.61
CA HIS A 697 22.53 -37.14 11.77
C HIS A 697 23.97 -37.65 11.94
N SER A 698 24.92 -36.78 12.29
CA SER A 698 26.24 -37.21 12.74
C SER A 698 26.11 -37.94 14.09
N ALA A 699 26.76 -39.10 14.25
CA ALA A 699 26.68 -39.87 15.49
C ALA A 699 27.08 -39.06 16.74
N THR A 700 27.92 -38.04 16.58
CA THR A 700 28.39 -37.14 17.65
C THR A 700 27.71 -35.77 17.61
N SER A 701 26.72 -35.56 16.73
CA SER A 701 25.97 -34.31 16.65
C SER A 701 25.27 -34.03 17.97
N THR A 702 25.43 -32.82 18.49
CA THR A 702 24.83 -32.35 19.75
C THR A 702 23.71 -31.33 19.52
N GLY A 703 23.28 -31.17 18.27
CA GLY A 703 22.27 -30.20 17.89
C GLY A 703 22.09 -30.15 16.39
N THR A 704 20.84 -30.05 15.95
CA THR A 704 20.51 -29.71 14.57
C THR A 704 20.42 -28.20 14.48
N SER A 705 21.40 -27.56 13.81
CA SER A 705 21.41 -26.11 13.64
C SER A 705 20.15 -25.65 12.92
N PHE A 706 19.41 -24.78 13.61
CA PHE A 706 18.19 -24.15 13.13
C PHE A 706 18.51 -22.69 12.78
N VAL A 707 18.12 -22.27 11.57
CA VAL A 707 18.39 -20.93 11.05
C VAL A 707 17.06 -20.31 10.61
N TYR A 708 16.74 -19.16 11.20
CA TYR A 708 15.82 -18.21 10.57
C TYR A 708 16.58 -17.51 9.46
N LEU A 709 16.05 -17.58 8.24
CA LEU A 709 16.42 -16.67 7.17
C LEU A 709 15.82 -15.32 7.59
N ASP A 710 16.70 -14.44 8.04
CA ASP A 710 16.35 -13.04 8.31
C ASP A 710 15.62 -12.44 7.11
#